data_AF-A0A0J9E2Y1-F1
#
_entry.id   AF-A0A0J9E2Y1-F1
#
_cell.length_a   1.000
_cell.length_b   1.000
_cell.length_c   1.000
_cell.angle_alpha   90.00
_cell.angle_beta   90.00
_cell.angle_gamma   90.00
#
_symmetry.space_group_name_H-M   'P 1'
#
loop_
_entity.id
_entity.type
_entity.pdbx_description
1 polymer ?
#
loop_
_entity_poly.entity_id
_entity_poly.type
_entity_poly.pdbx_seq_one_letter_code
_entity_poly.pdbx_strand_id
1 'polypeptide(L)'
;MLMKNQGLPAPLAQYFQGIADIATEAVADKWPGPGPAPEVFDDLQTPKSASWAGIAVHPMAVLETAYIRLVQQAEAEAGSDTDKAREAAFQALSKFFILESTEPAPLGVATAPLIGEATKDLLAAFKFTQVQADGQQKGAYDLLVQIVQSAAELVARMTSAESLAFATDGVRSAAAYLGLYDFPPPDVGAHWARAHPNQSAAQTQALVDEVRERLIEPLTEPSVAAASPRSLYNIGPFYLYRLMHRFLGGAEGAPMTLSAKGIASGAATGALHRPDWLWLTEWHEDRVVWLDTKLGELNDALMAEFGIAQDVLRFHLKGGRAMYVALGAPEKGGNDWDTGVLINPTLSPEYWYAAFRKVNDLILEFLDQARFGYTQLLGAHAGQLAAPRIAPQATDDLAFDDLTDPDEHSEYTRMALLSGNLAPEALEMSGTGSGALAQSRVRPSGVNGELIDIGISTRSSVELLEHWRSVRVEKGHGVVLDGIPIPTLPYFVDDFSTIIREAIANKTVDRKLAKRLRRLRLVLLSDKTSITQAIAHRRAAVAKALPKAAATLDLAKQDLRSAALAWGLEALLASTKVSYTTDLWVAAFDDYIVAHAAALLDPQTIAEMWRVIGPEIPEGEERDQCELLFLIQNATSTLAHRILADRAALSKAVGAPDAPEAPLWQGICTALQAIFALNHVGAGTGEFYATSGLAAEIQRGHAGVDAPDPAVLSAGGAGEVFYRAGRVPVDQALRELAQRLQATLTGKPFDVTVTEAQAQLTVVVRTTERLPGIKIGPEDVVVLIVRDEGKGADAAHVLDSVDGFVTASVRDLARLFADRAADSEDYDLRIRRKTAYRFLLDDVLGRQIAQIRG
;
A
#
# COMPACT_ATOMS: atom_id res chain seq x y z
N MET A 1 32.58 -3.55 -41.58
CA MET A 1 32.18 -4.96 -41.76
C MET A 1 30.94 -5.15 -40.91
N LEU A 2 29.79 -5.42 -41.53
CA LEU A 2 28.47 -5.47 -40.89
C LEU A 2 28.44 -6.50 -39.75
N MET A 3 28.44 -6.06 -38.49
CA MET A 3 28.09 -6.93 -37.37
C MET A 3 26.57 -7.00 -37.28
N LYS A 4 26.05 -8.19 -37.64
CA LYS A 4 24.66 -8.59 -37.50
C LYS A 4 24.24 -8.55 -36.03
N ASN A 5 22.99 -8.14 -35.79
CA ASN A 5 22.18 -8.51 -34.63
C ASN A 5 22.44 -9.98 -34.27
N GLN A 6 23.24 -10.23 -33.23
CA GLN A 6 23.23 -11.52 -32.56
C GLN A 6 22.12 -11.45 -31.53
N GLY A 7 21.00 -12.12 -31.81
CA GLY A 7 19.96 -12.35 -30.81
C GLY A 7 20.49 -13.20 -29.65
N LEU A 8 19.70 -13.36 -28.58
CA LEU A 8 20.01 -14.28 -27.49
C LEU A 8 20.37 -15.68 -28.01
N PRO A 9 21.10 -16.53 -27.23
CA PRO A 9 21.18 -17.95 -27.46
C PRO A 9 19.78 -18.48 -27.75
N ALA A 10 19.66 -19.29 -28.79
CA ALA A 10 18.40 -19.87 -29.23
C ALA A 10 17.53 -20.42 -28.07
N PRO A 11 18.08 -21.04 -27.00
CA PRO A 11 17.28 -21.48 -25.85
C PRO A 11 16.50 -20.39 -25.12
N LEU A 12 17.06 -19.20 -24.92
CA LEU A 12 16.38 -18.10 -24.21
C LEU A 12 15.27 -17.48 -25.05
N ALA A 13 15.52 -17.25 -26.35
CA ALA A 13 14.51 -16.71 -27.25
C ALA A 13 13.31 -17.67 -27.37
N GLN A 14 13.56 -18.98 -27.40
CA GLN A 14 12.51 -19.99 -27.39
C GLN A 14 11.74 -20.03 -26.06
N TYR A 15 12.43 -19.83 -24.93
CA TYR A 15 11.80 -19.78 -23.62
C TYR A 15 10.81 -18.62 -23.50
N PHE A 16 11.22 -17.40 -23.83
CA PHE A 16 10.34 -16.23 -23.73
C PHE A 16 9.22 -16.21 -24.77
N GLN A 17 9.48 -16.70 -26.00
CA GLN A 17 8.41 -16.92 -26.97
C GLN A 17 7.37 -17.91 -26.42
N GLY A 18 7.79 -18.99 -25.78
CA GLY A 18 6.86 -19.93 -25.15
C GLY A 18 6.02 -19.31 -24.02
N ILE A 19 6.55 -18.33 -23.28
CA ILE A 19 5.76 -17.59 -22.28
C ILE A 19 4.72 -16.71 -22.96
N ALA A 20 5.10 -16.02 -24.05
CA ALA A 20 4.17 -15.23 -24.85
C ALA A 20 3.04 -16.10 -25.45
N ASP A 21 3.36 -17.32 -25.88
CA ASP A 21 2.38 -18.29 -26.37
C ASP A 21 1.41 -18.71 -25.24
N ILE A 22 1.90 -19.04 -24.04
CA ILE A 22 1.06 -19.34 -22.86
C ILE A 22 0.14 -18.16 -22.51
N ALA A 23 0.67 -16.94 -22.53
CA ALA A 23 -0.11 -15.74 -22.23
C ALA A 23 -1.20 -15.50 -23.30
N THR A 24 -0.89 -15.74 -24.57
CA THR A 24 -1.85 -15.69 -25.69
C THR A 24 -2.97 -16.70 -25.52
N GLU A 25 -2.63 -17.96 -25.19
CA GLU A 25 -3.62 -19.01 -24.93
C GLU A 25 -4.54 -18.66 -23.75
N ALA A 26 -3.96 -18.16 -22.65
CA ALA A 26 -4.73 -17.76 -21.47
C ALA A 26 -5.74 -16.62 -21.77
N VAL A 27 -5.37 -15.67 -22.64
CA VAL A 27 -6.28 -14.62 -23.10
C VAL A 27 -7.35 -15.21 -24.01
N ALA A 28 -6.99 -16.08 -24.94
CA ALA A 28 -7.93 -16.71 -25.87
C ALA A 28 -9.01 -17.54 -25.16
N ASP A 29 -8.64 -18.30 -24.14
CA ASP A 29 -9.56 -19.12 -23.34
C ASP A 29 -10.65 -18.30 -22.64
N LYS A 30 -10.37 -17.04 -22.33
CA LYS A 30 -11.24 -16.17 -21.54
C LYS A 30 -11.78 -14.98 -22.33
N TRP A 31 -11.50 -14.87 -23.63
CA TRP A 31 -11.86 -13.72 -24.45
C TRP A 31 -13.37 -13.67 -24.76
N PRO A 32 -14.10 -12.64 -24.29
CA PRO A 32 -15.55 -12.53 -24.52
C PRO A 32 -15.91 -11.69 -25.75
N GLY A 33 -14.91 -11.15 -26.48
CA GLY A 33 -15.11 -10.15 -27.54
C GLY A 33 -15.52 -10.74 -28.90
N PRO A 34 -16.16 -9.94 -29.77
CA PRO A 34 -16.67 -10.40 -31.08
C PRO A 34 -15.60 -10.58 -32.18
N GLY A 35 -14.30 -10.48 -31.85
CA GLY A 35 -13.17 -10.61 -32.76
C GLY A 35 -12.09 -11.57 -32.24
N PRO A 36 -11.00 -11.82 -32.99
CA PRO A 36 -9.91 -12.67 -32.52
C PRO A 36 -9.34 -12.13 -31.21
N ALA A 37 -8.96 -13.05 -30.31
CA ALA A 37 -8.32 -12.68 -29.06
C ALA A 37 -7.00 -11.94 -29.34
N PRO A 38 -6.68 -10.88 -28.57
CA PRO A 38 -5.42 -10.17 -28.74
C PRO A 38 -4.25 -11.09 -28.36
N GLU A 39 -3.30 -11.21 -29.27
CA GLU A 39 -2.09 -12.02 -29.09
C GLU A 39 -1.04 -11.31 -28.22
N VAL A 40 -0.16 -12.09 -27.62
CA VAL A 40 1.01 -11.64 -26.85
C VAL A 40 2.26 -12.08 -27.59
N PHE A 41 3.22 -11.18 -27.74
CA PHE A 41 4.47 -11.40 -28.46
C PHE A 41 5.65 -11.03 -27.57
N ASP A 42 6.74 -11.77 -27.75
CA ASP A 42 8.05 -11.32 -27.32
C ASP A 42 8.64 -10.42 -28.40
N ASP A 43 9.01 -9.18 -28.07
CA ASP A 43 9.75 -8.30 -28.99
C ASP A 43 11.22 -8.28 -28.60
N LEU A 44 12.05 -8.67 -29.56
CA LEU A 44 13.51 -8.79 -29.52
C LEU A 44 14.11 -8.58 -28.13
N GLN A 45 14.46 -9.70 -27.50
CA GLN A 45 15.15 -9.80 -26.22
C GLN A 45 16.39 -8.88 -26.14
N THR A 46 16.15 -7.68 -25.65
CA THR A 46 17.14 -6.61 -25.47
C THR A 46 17.27 -6.34 -23.97
N PRO A 47 18.26 -5.55 -23.53
CA PRO A 47 18.32 -5.08 -22.14
C PRO A 47 17.05 -4.35 -21.63
N LYS A 48 16.09 -4.05 -22.52
CA LYS A 48 14.77 -3.48 -22.21
C LYS A 48 13.70 -4.54 -21.90
N SER A 49 13.93 -5.82 -22.20
CA SER A 49 12.97 -6.91 -22.00
C SER A 49 12.85 -7.30 -20.54
N ALA A 50 13.97 -7.37 -19.79
CA ALA A 50 13.95 -7.27 -18.33
C ALA A 50 14.04 -5.80 -17.94
N SER A 51 13.01 -5.24 -17.33
CA SER A 51 12.95 -3.82 -16.95
C SER A 51 12.41 -3.70 -15.55
N TRP A 52 12.77 -2.63 -14.86
CA TRP A 52 12.10 -2.29 -13.62
C TRP A 52 11.31 -0.98 -13.77
N ALA A 53 10.24 -0.85 -12.98
CA ALA A 53 9.44 0.36 -12.88
C ALA A 53 9.56 0.92 -11.46
N GLY A 54 9.61 2.24 -11.33
CA GLY A 54 9.71 2.95 -10.06
C GLY A 54 9.19 4.38 -10.21
N ILE A 55 8.97 5.07 -9.10
CA ILE A 55 8.32 6.38 -9.12
C ILE A 55 9.36 7.49 -9.06
N ALA A 56 9.33 8.42 -10.03
CA ALA A 56 10.05 9.68 -9.95
C ALA A 56 9.20 10.69 -9.14
N VAL A 57 9.42 10.80 -7.82
CA VAL A 57 8.63 11.69 -6.94
C VAL A 57 9.36 12.99 -6.62
N HIS A 58 8.80 14.16 -6.97
CA HIS A 58 9.32 15.42 -6.44
C HIS A 58 9.08 15.53 -4.91
N PRO A 59 10.06 15.96 -4.08
CA PRO A 59 9.92 16.16 -2.62
C PRO A 59 8.87 17.19 -2.16
N MET A 60 8.06 17.73 -3.09
CA MET A 60 6.94 18.65 -2.80
C MET A 60 5.58 18.03 -3.11
N ALA A 61 5.53 16.77 -3.55
CA ALA A 61 4.31 15.96 -3.50
C ALA A 61 3.70 15.96 -2.08
N VAL A 62 4.55 16.23 -1.08
CA VAL A 62 4.31 16.55 0.35
C VAL A 62 3.30 17.67 0.62
N LEU A 63 2.98 18.52 -0.35
CA LEU A 63 1.85 19.46 -0.26
C LEU A 63 0.52 18.76 -0.62
N GLU A 64 0.37 17.52 -0.15
CA GLU A 64 -0.48 16.42 -0.62
C GLU A 64 -1.93 16.78 -0.98
N THR A 65 -2.56 17.78 -0.35
CA THR A 65 -4.01 18.00 -0.49
C THR A 65 -4.50 18.50 -1.85
N ALA A 66 -3.74 19.37 -2.54
CA ALA A 66 -4.24 19.98 -3.77
C ALA A 66 -4.10 19.08 -5.01
N TYR A 67 -3.03 18.28 -5.07
CA TYR A 67 -2.75 17.38 -6.19
C TYR A 67 -3.48 16.04 -6.03
N ILE A 68 -3.54 15.50 -4.81
CA ILE A 68 -4.35 14.30 -4.52
C ILE A 68 -5.83 14.59 -4.83
N ARG A 69 -6.35 15.78 -4.48
CA ARG A 69 -7.69 16.20 -4.88
C ARG A 69 -7.90 16.18 -6.39
N LEU A 70 -6.96 16.67 -7.21
CA LEU A 70 -7.13 16.68 -8.67
C LEU A 70 -7.14 15.27 -9.27
N VAL A 71 -6.41 14.34 -8.64
CA VAL A 71 -6.37 12.92 -9.02
C VAL A 71 -7.65 12.22 -8.58
N GLN A 72 -8.06 12.37 -7.33
CA GLN A 72 -9.29 11.80 -6.78
C GLN A 72 -10.55 12.41 -7.38
N GLN A 73 -10.54 13.69 -7.73
CA GLN A 73 -11.64 14.31 -8.46
C GLN A 73 -11.77 13.68 -9.85
N ALA A 74 -10.65 13.41 -10.53
CA ALA A 74 -10.68 12.67 -11.78
C ALA A 74 -11.18 11.22 -11.57
N GLU A 75 -10.79 10.54 -10.48
CA GLU A 75 -11.35 9.24 -10.08
C GLU A 75 -12.86 9.30 -9.85
N ALA A 76 -13.35 10.32 -9.14
CA ALA A 76 -14.76 10.50 -8.81
C ALA A 76 -15.60 10.86 -10.04
N GLU A 77 -15.06 11.68 -10.95
CA GLU A 77 -15.69 12.02 -12.24
C GLU A 77 -15.83 10.79 -13.16
N ALA A 78 -15.04 9.74 -12.94
CA ALA A 78 -15.14 8.48 -13.65
C ALA A 78 -16.28 7.55 -13.16
N GLY A 79 -16.94 7.89 -12.06
CA GLY A 79 -18.07 7.13 -11.50
C GLY A 79 -17.67 5.86 -10.75
N SER A 80 -18.57 4.89 -10.65
CA SER A 80 -18.34 3.62 -9.92
C SER A 80 -17.49 2.59 -10.67
N ASP A 81 -17.00 2.95 -11.85
CA ASP A 81 -16.19 2.11 -12.72
C ASP A 81 -14.71 2.24 -12.29
N THR A 82 -14.23 1.24 -11.55
CA THR A 82 -12.88 1.23 -10.97
C THR A 82 -11.76 1.36 -12.00
N ASP A 83 -11.98 0.87 -13.23
CA ASP A 83 -10.98 0.95 -14.28
C ASP A 83 -10.92 2.34 -14.90
N LYS A 84 -12.07 2.98 -15.11
CA LYS A 84 -12.11 4.38 -15.53
C LYS A 84 -11.59 5.31 -14.46
N ALA A 85 -11.87 5.03 -13.19
CA ALA A 85 -11.32 5.80 -12.07
C ALA A 85 -9.79 5.73 -12.06
N ARG A 86 -9.22 4.53 -12.18
CA ARG A 86 -7.76 4.33 -12.27
C ARG A 86 -7.14 5.05 -13.46
N GLU A 87 -7.75 4.98 -14.64
CA GLU A 87 -7.26 5.69 -15.83
C GLU A 87 -7.34 7.21 -15.66
N ALA A 88 -8.44 7.71 -15.08
CA ALA A 88 -8.60 9.14 -14.81
C ALA A 88 -7.59 9.65 -13.77
N ALA A 89 -7.31 8.87 -12.72
CA ALA A 89 -6.21 9.13 -11.78
C ALA A 89 -4.86 9.20 -12.49
N PHE A 90 -4.57 8.23 -13.35
CA PHE A 90 -3.33 8.18 -14.12
C PHE A 90 -3.15 9.43 -14.99
N GLN A 91 -4.19 9.80 -15.76
CA GLN A 91 -4.18 11.01 -16.60
C GLN A 91 -4.07 12.29 -15.77
N ALA A 92 -4.67 12.35 -14.59
CA ALA A 92 -4.55 13.49 -13.69
C ALA A 92 -3.13 13.61 -13.12
N LEU A 93 -2.56 12.51 -12.61
CA LEU A 93 -1.18 12.44 -12.11
C LEU A 93 -0.17 12.89 -13.19
N SER A 94 -0.37 12.46 -14.45
CA SER A 94 0.53 12.80 -15.55
C SER A 94 0.65 14.28 -15.90
N LYS A 95 -0.25 15.13 -15.40
CA LYS A 95 -0.25 16.58 -15.63
C LYS A 95 0.69 17.34 -14.70
N PHE A 96 0.99 16.77 -13.53
CA PHE A 96 1.74 17.45 -12.46
C PHE A 96 3.17 16.96 -12.33
N PHE A 97 3.43 15.75 -12.82
CA PHE A 97 4.76 15.19 -12.89
C PHE A 97 5.16 15.16 -14.36
N ILE A 98 6.39 15.58 -14.64
CA ILE A 98 7.00 15.34 -15.94
C ILE A 98 7.17 13.83 -16.06
N LEU A 99 6.17 13.17 -16.63
CA LEU A 99 6.26 11.77 -17.07
C LEU A 99 7.06 11.77 -18.37
N GLU A 100 8.32 12.14 -18.28
CA GLU A 100 9.24 11.90 -19.38
C GLU A 100 9.37 10.39 -19.55
N SER A 101 9.46 9.93 -20.78
CA SER A 101 9.70 8.53 -21.12
C SER A 101 11.14 8.09 -20.81
N THR A 102 11.80 8.77 -19.88
CA THR A 102 13.18 8.59 -19.44
C THR A 102 13.21 7.79 -18.13
N GLU A 103 14.37 7.26 -17.77
CA GLU A 103 14.54 6.44 -16.56
C GLU A 103 14.25 7.21 -15.27
N PRO A 104 13.67 6.56 -14.24
CA PRO A 104 13.52 7.18 -12.92
C PRO A 104 14.88 7.60 -12.34
N ALA A 105 14.98 8.85 -11.87
CA ALA A 105 16.19 9.39 -11.26
C ALA A 105 16.12 9.37 -9.71
N PRO A 106 17.27 9.25 -9.02
CA PRO A 106 17.35 9.40 -7.57
C PRO A 106 16.81 10.74 -7.07
N LEU A 107 16.21 10.76 -5.88
CA LEU A 107 15.58 11.96 -5.31
C LEU A 107 16.56 12.88 -4.56
N GLY A 108 17.68 12.35 -4.09
CA GLY A 108 18.79 13.17 -3.58
C GLY A 108 19.66 13.66 -4.72
N VAL A 109 19.79 14.97 -4.91
CA VAL A 109 20.73 15.48 -5.91
C VAL A 109 22.16 15.19 -5.45
N ALA A 110 22.80 14.25 -6.13
CA ALA A 110 23.80 14.61 -7.13
C ALA A 110 23.55 13.77 -8.41
N THR A 111 23.07 14.48 -9.45
CA THR A 111 22.62 14.02 -10.77
C THR A 111 23.41 12.83 -11.35
N ALA A 112 22.87 11.62 -11.29
CA ALA A 112 23.57 10.45 -11.83
C ALA A 112 22.64 9.31 -12.31
N PRO A 113 23.03 8.58 -13.38
CA PRO A 113 22.37 7.35 -13.83
C PRO A 113 22.77 6.11 -12.99
N LEU A 114 21.96 5.07 -13.12
CA LEU A 114 21.70 3.95 -12.19
C LEU A 114 22.79 2.88 -12.01
N ILE A 115 24.06 3.20 -12.23
CA ILE A 115 25.16 2.23 -11.99
C ILE A 115 26.09 2.81 -10.91
N GLY A 116 25.52 2.89 -9.70
CA GLY A 116 25.87 3.76 -8.57
C GLY A 116 27.31 3.69 -8.03
N GLU A 117 27.70 4.79 -7.39
CA GLU A 117 29.03 5.18 -6.86
C GLU A 117 30.25 4.85 -7.70
N ALA A 118 30.55 3.58 -7.98
CA ALA A 118 31.74 3.18 -8.72
C ALA A 118 31.85 3.83 -10.12
N THR A 119 30.78 3.93 -10.90
CA THR A 119 30.80 4.66 -12.19
C THR A 119 30.94 6.17 -12.00
N LYS A 120 30.41 6.71 -10.89
CA LYS A 120 30.50 8.14 -10.57
C LYS A 120 31.89 8.52 -10.08
N ASP A 121 32.49 7.70 -9.22
CA ASP A 121 33.87 7.79 -8.76
C ASP A 121 34.83 7.62 -9.93
N LEU A 122 34.53 6.67 -10.83
CA LEU A 122 35.25 6.50 -12.08
C LEU A 122 35.19 7.77 -12.93
N LEU A 123 33.99 8.35 -13.12
CA LEU A 123 33.81 9.59 -13.88
C LEU A 123 34.45 10.80 -13.18
N ALA A 124 34.39 10.89 -11.86
CA ALA A 124 34.97 11.96 -11.06
C ALA A 124 36.50 11.89 -11.07
N ALA A 125 37.06 10.69 -10.87
CA ALA A 125 38.48 10.41 -11.01
C ALA A 125 38.95 10.70 -12.44
N PHE A 126 38.15 10.34 -13.45
CA PHE A 126 38.43 10.66 -14.84
C PHE A 126 38.45 12.16 -15.12
N LYS A 127 37.44 12.92 -14.67
CA LYS A 127 37.41 14.39 -14.79
C LYS A 127 38.61 15.03 -14.08
N PHE A 128 38.99 14.55 -12.90
CA PHE A 128 40.19 15.01 -12.22
C PHE A 128 41.45 14.74 -13.04
N THR A 129 41.57 13.54 -13.59
CA THR A 129 42.71 13.13 -14.45
C THR A 129 42.78 13.96 -15.73
N GLN A 130 41.64 14.30 -16.32
CA GLN A 130 41.55 15.19 -17.48
C GLN A 130 42.10 16.59 -17.15
N VAL A 131 41.70 17.19 -16.02
CA VAL A 131 42.25 18.48 -15.57
C VAL A 131 43.76 18.43 -15.33
N GLN A 132 44.26 17.31 -14.80
CA GLN A 132 45.70 17.09 -14.57
C GLN A 132 46.48 16.98 -15.88
N ALA A 133 45.93 16.28 -16.88
CA ALA A 133 46.52 16.15 -18.21
C ALA A 133 46.53 17.50 -18.96
N ASP A 134 45.43 18.26 -18.91
CA ASP A 134 45.30 19.60 -19.52
C ASP A 134 46.34 20.58 -18.92
N GLY A 135 46.58 20.48 -17.61
CA GLY A 135 47.59 21.26 -16.89
C GLY A 135 49.04 20.76 -17.07
N GLN A 136 49.27 19.72 -17.89
CA GLN A 136 50.55 19.05 -18.10
C GLN A 136 51.24 18.59 -16.80
N GLN A 137 50.45 18.21 -15.78
CA GLN A 137 51.00 17.80 -14.49
C GLN A 137 51.62 16.40 -14.57
N LYS A 138 52.75 16.19 -13.87
CA LYS A 138 53.37 14.87 -13.73
C LYS A 138 52.44 13.95 -12.92
N GLY A 139 52.07 12.80 -13.47
CA GLY A 139 51.26 11.77 -12.79
C GLY A 139 49.86 11.52 -13.38
N ALA A 140 49.41 12.33 -14.35
CA ALA A 140 48.10 12.15 -15.00
C ALA A 140 47.96 10.77 -15.69
N TYR A 141 49.04 10.25 -16.25
CA TYR A 141 49.05 8.92 -16.88
C TYR A 141 48.83 7.78 -15.88
N ASP A 142 49.44 7.86 -14.69
CA ASP A 142 49.28 6.81 -13.67
C ASP A 142 47.84 6.79 -13.12
N LEU A 143 47.23 7.97 -12.97
CA LEU A 143 45.81 8.09 -12.62
C LEU A 143 44.90 7.52 -13.71
N LEU A 144 45.23 7.75 -14.98
CA LEU A 144 44.49 7.18 -16.11
C LEU A 144 44.53 5.64 -16.11
N VAL A 145 45.67 5.04 -15.78
CA VAL A 145 45.80 3.59 -15.61
C VAL A 145 44.92 3.06 -14.46
N GLN A 146 44.83 3.80 -13.35
CA GLN A 146 43.94 3.45 -12.24
C GLN A 146 42.45 3.52 -12.62
N ILE A 147 42.06 4.51 -13.42
CA ILE A 147 40.70 4.61 -13.95
C ILE A 147 40.36 3.41 -14.80
N VAL A 148 41.25 3.03 -15.72
CA VAL A 148 41.07 1.82 -16.57
C VAL A 148 40.88 0.57 -15.70
N GLN A 149 41.66 0.44 -14.62
CA GLN A 149 41.55 -0.66 -13.66
C GLN A 149 40.19 -0.67 -12.93
N SER A 150 39.76 0.48 -12.39
CA SER A 150 38.47 0.60 -11.71
C SER A 150 37.29 0.33 -12.64
N ALA A 151 37.39 0.75 -13.91
CA ALA A 151 36.38 0.45 -14.92
C ALA A 151 36.30 -1.05 -15.24
N ALA A 152 37.44 -1.74 -15.28
CA ALA A 152 37.50 -3.18 -15.48
C ALA A 152 36.80 -3.96 -14.35
N GLU A 153 37.01 -3.55 -13.11
CA GLU A 153 36.31 -4.12 -11.95
C GLU A 153 34.81 -3.83 -11.97
N LEU A 154 34.43 -2.63 -12.37
CA LEU A 154 33.03 -2.24 -12.53
C LEU A 154 32.32 -3.09 -13.60
N VAL A 155 32.92 -3.23 -14.79
CA VAL A 155 32.35 -4.05 -15.87
C VAL A 155 32.30 -5.53 -15.46
N ALA A 156 33.29 -6.03 -14.73
CA ALA A 156 33.29 -7.40 -14.22
C ALA A 156 32.22 -7.67 -13.14
N ARG A 157 31.68 -6.62 -12.49
CA ARG A 157 30.50 -6.73 -11.61
C ARG A 157 29.19 -6.69 -12.37
N MET A 158 29.16 -6.01 -13.52
CA MET A 158 27.96 -5.89 -14.36
C MET A 158 27.73 -7.15 -15.22
N THR A 159 28.79 -7.77 -15.72
CA THR A 159 28.72 -8.86 -16.67
C THR A 159 29.91 -9.81 -16.52
N SER A 160 29.90 -10.91 -17.26
CA SER A 160 30.96 -11.93 -17.27
C SER A 160 31.34 -12.27 -18.72
N ALA A 161 32.42 -13.04 -18.93
CA ALA A 161 32.80 -13.51 -20.27
C ALA A 161 31.65 -14.24 -20.98
N GLU A 162 30.92 -15.06 -20.22
CA GLU A 162 29.81 -15.88 -20.71
C GLU A 162 28.53 -15.08 -20.94
N SER A 163 28.36 -13.97 -20.22
CA SER A 163 27.17 -13.12 -20.28
C SER A 163 27.37 -11.80 -21.02
N LEU A 164 28.57 -11.53 -21.56
CA LEU A 164 28.92 -10.28 -22.22
C LEU A 164 28.01 -9.99 -23.42
N ALA A 165 27.62 -11.03 -24.17
CA ALA A 165 26.70 -10.90 -25.29
C ALA A 165 25.34 -10.31 -24.89
N PHE A 166 24.94 -10.41 -23.62
CA PHE A 166 23.67 -9.89 -23.08
C PHE A 166 23.75 -8.48 -22.51
N ALA A 167 24.96 -7.98 -22.32
CA ALA A 167 25.16 -6.63 -21.83
C ALA A 167 24.70 -5.59 -22.88
N THR A 168 24.55 -4.34 -22.47
CA THR A 168 24.21 -3.26 -23.41
C THR A 168 25.36 -3.01 -24.39
N ASP A 169 25.08 -2.37 -25.52
CA ASP A 169 26.13 -2.01 -26.50
C ASP A 169 27.28 -1.24 -25.85
N GLY A 170 26.97 -0.35 -24.90
CA GLY A 170 27.95 0.40 -24.13
C GLY A 170 28.87 -0.49 -23.28
N VAL A 171 28.31 -1.41 -22.49
CA VAL A 171 29.09 -2.34 -21.64
C VAL A 171 29.91 -3.32 -22.48
N ARG A 172 29.36 -3.80 -23.60
CA ARG A 172 30.10 -4.65 -24.55
C ARG A 172 31.30 -3.94 -25.15
N SER A 173 31.10 -2.71 -25.59
CA SER A 173 32.16 -1.88 -26.19
C SER A 173 33.26 -1.58 -25.17
N ALA A 174 32.88 -1.25 -23.94
CA ALA A 174 33.81 -1.04 -22.84
C ALA A 174 34.62 -2.30 -22.51
N ALA A 175 33.97 -3.46 -22.37
CA ALA A 175 34.66 -4.72 -22.08
C ALA A 175 35.65 -5.10 -23.20
N ALA A 176 35.25 -4.92 -24.47
CA ALA A 176 36.11 -5.17 -25.62
C ALA A 176 37.32 -4.21 -25.65
N TYR A 177 37.11 -2.92 -25.35
CA TYR A 177 38.20 -1.95 -25.26
C TYR A 177 39.22 -2.31 -24.18
N LEU A 178 38.74 -2.77 -23.02
CA LEU A 178 39.59 -3.16 -21.90
C LEU A 178 40.36 -4.47 -22.14
N GLY A 179 40.02 -5.24 -23.18
CA GLY A 179 40.48 -6.63 -23.31
C GLY A 179 40.03 -7.48 -22.12
N LEU A 180 38.87 -7.15 -21.55
CA LEU A 180 38.33 -7.82 -20.38
C LEU A 180 38.02 -9.28 -20.73
N TYR A 181 38.30 -10.20 -19.80
CA TYR A 181 38.17 -11.66 -19.94
C TYR A 181 39.26 -12.38 -20.75
N ASP A 182 40.06 -11.65 -21.53
CA ASP A 182 41.36 -12.15 -22.00
C ASP A 182 42.46 -11.97 -20.92
N PHE A 183 42.24 -11.01 -20.01
CA PHE A 183 43.06 -10.75 -18.82
C PHE A 183 42.20 -10.70 -17.55
N PRO A 184 42.70 -11.18 -16.39
CA PRO A 184 42.00 -11.06 -15.11
C PRO A 184 41.75 -9.58 -14.78
N PRO A 185 40.58 -9.18 -14.24
CA PRO A 185 40.27 -7.78 -13.92
C PRO A 185 41.40 -7.05 -13.17
N PRO A 186 42.07 -7.63 -12.15
CA PRO A 186 43.19 -6.98 -11.44
C PRO A 186 44.42 -6.61 -12.30
N ASP A 187 44.58 -7.25 -13.47
CA ASP A 187 45.76 -7.09 -14.34
C ASP A 187 45.50 -6.19 -15.56
N VAL A 188 44.25 -5.76 -15.76
CA VAL A 188 43.80 -5.02 -16.95
C VAL A 188 44.48 -3.67 -17.06
N GLY A 189 44.60 -2.91 -15.96
CA GLY A 189 45.29 -1.61 -15.98
C GLY A 189 46.77 -1.74 -16.41
N ALA A 190 47.48 -2.73 -15.88
CA ALA A 190 48.88 -2.98 -16.22
C ALA A 190 49.05 -3.45 -17.68
N HIS A 191 48.11 -4.27 -18.18
CA HIS A 191 48.08 -4.66 -19.58
C HIS A 191 47.84 -3.46 -20.50
N TRP A 192 46.84 -2.63 -20.18
CA TRP A 192 46.50 -1.43 -20.93
C TRP A 192 47.69 -0.46 -21.01
N ALA A 193 48.41 -0.24 -19.90
CA ALA A 193 49.58 0.63 -19.87
C ALA A 193 50.73 0.15 -20.79
N ARG A 194 50.94 -1.16 -20.91
CA ARG A 194 51.94 -1.73 -21.85
C ARG A 194 51.54 -1.54 -23.31
N ALA A 195 50.25 -1.66 -23.61
CA ALA A 195 49.72 -1.44 -24.95
C ALA A 195 49.72 0.05 -25.35
N HIS A 196 49.65 0.96 -24.38
CA HIS A 196 49.55 2.41 -24.58
C HIS A 196 50.71 3.17 -23.89
N PRO A 197 51.97 3.02 -24.35
CA PRO A 197 53.12 3.65 -23.71
C PRO A 197 53.09 5.18 -23.87
N ASN A 198 53.20 5.90 -22.76
CA ASN A 198 53.22 7.36 -22.75
C ASN A 198 54.65 7.92 -22.75
N GLN A 199 55.00 8.70 -23.78
CA GLN A 199 56.33 9.31 -23.94
C GLN A 199 56.30 10.85 -23.92
N SER A 200 55.11 11.48 -23.82
CA SER A 200 54.96 12.93 -23.81
C SER A 200 53.60 13.40 -23.27
N ALA A 201 53.52 14.64 -22.79
CA ALA A 201 52.27 15.23 -22.33
C ALA A 201 51.16 15.25 -23.41
N ALA A 202 51.53 15.46 -24.68
CA ALA A 202 50.59 15.42 -25.80
C ALA A 202 49.99 14.03 -26.04
N GLN A 203 50.75 12.96 -25.81
CA GLN A 203 50.25 11.59 -25.88
C GLN A 203 49.34 11.25 -24.69
N THR A 204 49.61 11.82 -23.51
CA THR A 204 48.72 11.65 -22.34
C THR A 204 47.32 12.21 -22.65
N GLN A 205 47.24 13.38 -23.28
CA GLN A 205 45.96 13.99 -23.64
C GLN A 205 45.19 13.13 -24.65
N ALA A 206 45.87 12.62 -25.68
CA ALA A 206 45.24 11.75 -26.68
C ALA A 206 44.68 10.45 -26.05
N LEU A 207 45.37 9.89 -25.04
CA LEU A 207 44.88 8.72 -24.31
C LEU A 207 43.70 9.05 -23.39
N VAL A 208 43.67 10.25 -22.80
CA VAL A 208 42.50 10.73 -22.04
C VAL A 208 41.27 10.82 -22.96
N ASP A 209 41.41 11.40 -24.15
CA ASP A 209 40.31 11.49 -25.12
C ASP A 209 39.84 10.10 -25.57
N GLU A 210 40.76 9.16 -25.81
CA GLU A 210 40.41 7.79 -26.17
C GLU A 210 39.66 7.05 -25.05
N VAL A 211 40.14 7.15 -23.80
CA VAL A 211 39.46 6.56 -22.63
C VAL A 211 38.09 7.19 -22.43
N ARG A 212 37.93 8.50 -22.68
CA ARG A 212 36.60 9.14 -22.64
C ARG A 212 35.63 8.46 -23.60
N GLU A 213 36.01 8.39 -24.88
CA GLU A 213 35.12 7.95 -25.97
C GLU A 213 34.83 6.44 -25.93
N ARG A 214 35.83 5.61 -25.56
CA ARG A 214 35.73 4.15 -25.67
C ARG A 214 35.35 3.44 -24.38
N LEU A 215 35.44 4.13 -23.24
CA LEU A 215 35.22 3.53 -21.93
C LEU A 215 34.23 4.34 -21.10
N ILE A 216 34.49 5.63 -20.87
CA ILE A 216 33.70 6.43 -19.94
C ILE A 216 32.32 6.79 -20.51
N GLU A 217 32.24 7.30 -21.74
CA GLU A 217 30.97 7.64 -22.39
C GLU A 217 30.07 6.40 -22.57
N PRO A 218 30.55 5.25 -23.09
CA PRO A 218 29.75 4.04 -23.21
C PRO A 218 29.20 3.51 -21.87
N LEU A 219 29.97 3.60 -20.78
CA LEU A 219 29.53 3.16 -19.45
C LEU A 219 28.58 4.15 -18.77
N THR A 220 28.47 5.36 -19.30
CA THR A 220 27.59 6.42 -18.76
C THR A 220 26.39 6.70 -19.66
N GLU A 221 26.23 5.98 -20.78
CA GLU A 221 25.06 6.11 -21.65
C GLU A 221 23.77 5.68 -20.94
N PRO A 222 22.66 6.43 -21.10
CA PRO A 222 21.34 6.02 -20.62
C PRO A 222 20.91 4.66 -21.16
N SER A 223 21.37 4.26 -22.35
CA SER A 223 21.07 2.94 -22.94
C SER A 223 21.54 1.77 -22.07
N VAL A 224 22.56 1.98 -21.22
CA VAL A 224 23.03 1.01 -20.22
C VAL A 224 22.05 0.87 -19.05
N ALA A 225 21.32 1.95 -18.75
CA ALA A 225 20.37 2.06 -17.64
C ALA A 225 18.91 1.82 -18.06
N ALA A 226 18.65 1.43 -19.32
CA ALA A 226 17.32 1.44 -19.95
C ALA A 226 16.21 0.65 -19.21
N ALA A 227 15.50 1.34 -18.34
CA ALA A 227 14.13 1.07 -17.90
C ALA A 227 13.14 1.88 -18.75
N SER A 228 12.08 1.24 -19.25
CA SER A 228 10.93 1.95 -19.80
C SER A 228 9.94 2.24 -18.65
N PRO A 229 9.63 3.51 -18.32
CA PRO A 229 8.79 3.87 -17.16
C PRO A 229 7.29 3.61 -17.38
N ARG A 230 6.92 2.65 -18.23
CA ARG A 230 5.51 2.38 -18.53
C ARG A 230 4.92 1.39 -17.55
N SER A 231 4.49 1.94 -16.42
CA SER A 231 3.21 1.68 -15.76
C SER A 231 3.34 2.25 -14.36
N LEU A 232 2.90 3.50 -14.17
CA LEU A 232 2.68 4.02 -12.82
C LEU A 232 1.50 3.28 -12.23
N TYR A 233 1.74 2.53 -11.17
CA TYR A 233 0.69 2.14 -10.26
C TYR A 233 1.05 2.77 -8.91
N ASN A 234 0.65 4.03 -8.71
CA ASN A 234 0.38 4.45 -7.35
C ASN A 234 -0.94 3.77 -6.99
N ILE A 235 -0.89 2.73 -6.17
CA ILE A 235 -2.10 2.24 -5.51
C ILE A 235 -2.25 3.23 -4.37
N GLY A 236 -3.23 4.14 -4.39
CA GLY A 236 -3.33 5.32 -3.50
C GLY A 236 -2.54 5.35 -2.16
N PRO A 237 -2.52 4.28 -1.33
CA PRO A 237 -1.67 4.18 -0.13
C PRO A 237 -0.18 3.74 -0.30
N PHE A 238 0.34 3.42 -1.48
CA PHE A 238 1.68 2.85 -1.69
C PHE A 238 2.39 3.35 -2.95
N TYR A 239 3.68 3.60 -2.82
CA TYR A 239 4.64 3.65 -3.92
C TYR A 239 5.03 2.22 -4.32
N LEU A 240 4.91 1.87 -5.60
CA LEU A 240 5.18 0.51 -6.08
C LEU A 240 6.36 0.48 -7.04
N TYR A 241 7.33 -0.38 -6.74
CA TYR A 241 8.52 -0.64 -7.53
C TYR A 241 8.49 -2.11 -7.96
N ARG A 242 8.82 -2.38 -9.22
CA ARG A 242 8.71 -3.74 -9.78
C ARG A 242 9.88 -4.07 -10.68
N LEU A 243 10.45 -5.25 -10.55
CA LEU A 243 11.27 -5.88 -11.59
C LEU A 243 10.37 -6.80 -12.41
N MET A 244 10.37 -6.66 -13.74
CA MET A 244 9.47 -7.40 -14.63
C MET A 244 10.14 -7.77 -15.96
N HIS A 245 9.67 -8.86 -16.55
CA HIS A 245 9.86 -9.13 -17.98
C HIS A 245 8.70 -8.53 -18.79
N ARG A 246 8.98 -7.85 -19.90
CA ARG A 246 8.00 -7.16 -20.74
C ARG A 246 7.72 -7.91 -22.03
N PHE A 247 6.43 -8.14 -22.27
CA PHE A 247 5.90 -8.65 -23.52
C PHE A 247 5.02 -7.59 -24.20
N LEU A 248 4.78 -7.73 -25.50
CA LEU A 248 3.88 -6.87 -26.26
C LEU A 248 2.53 -7.54 -26.43
N GLY A 249 1.45 -6.87 -26.02
CA GLY A 249 0.08 -7.30 -26.21
C GLY A 249 -0.63 -6.54 -27.33
N GLY A 250 -1.26 -7.29 -28.24
CA GLY A 250 -2.01 -6.81 -29.40
C GLY A 250 -1.14 -6.50 -30.62
N ALA A 251 -1.66 -6.77 -31.82
CA ALA A 251 -1.04 -6.38 -33.08
C ALA A 251 -1.27 -4.88 -33.40
N GLU A 252 -0.57 -4.33 -34.40
CA GLU A 252 -0.88 -3.04 -35.02
C GLU A 252 -2.31 -3.05 -35.61
N GLY A 253 -3.33 -2.84 -34.77
CA GLY A 253 -4.73 -2.81 -35.20
C GLY A 253 -5.77 -3.16 -34.14
N ALA A 254 -5.43 -3.84 -33.04
CA ALA A 254 -6.37 -4.17 -31.97
C ALA A 254 -5.75 -3.96 -30.58
N PRO A 255 -6.13 -2.90 -29.85
CA PRO A 255 -5.64 -2.68 -28.49
C PRO A 255 -6.17 -3.75 -27.53
N MET A 256 -5.28 -4.29 -26.70
CA MET A 256 -5.64 -5.20 -25.62
C MET A 256 -6.45 -4.47 -24.54
N THR A 257 -7.54 -5.07 -24.05
CA THR A 257 -8.31 -4.52 -22.92
C THR A 257 -7.53 -4.66 -21.60
N LEU A 258 -7.87 -3.88 -20.57
CA LEU A 258 -7.23 -4.00 -19.25
C LEU A 258 -7.39 -5.41 -18.65
N SER A 259 -8.58 -6.02 -18.79
CA SER A 259 -8.82 -7.40 -18.37
C SER A 259 -7.96 -8.40 -19.14
N ALA A 260 -7.89 -8.31 -20.47
CA ALA A 260 -7.03 -9.18 -21.26
C ALA A 260 -5.54 -9.01 -20.90
N LYS A 261 -5.11 -7.77 -20.62
CA LYS A 261 -3.77 -7.48 -20.12
C LYS A 261 -3.52 -8.12 -18.74
N GLY A 262 -4.50 -8.05 -17.84
CA GLY A 262 -4.43 -8.68 -16.51
C GLY A 262 -4.24 -10.19 -16.62
N ILE A 263 -5.07 -10.86 -17.44
CA ILE A 263 -4.98 -12.29 -17.72
C ILE A 263 -3.60 -12.65 -18.32
N ALA A 264 -3.17 -11.93 -19.35
CA ALA A 264 -1.87 -12.16 -19.99
C ALA A 264 -0.70 -11.98 -19.02
N SER A 265 -0.76 -10.93 -18.19
CA SER A 265 0.30 -10.62 -17.22
C SER A 265 0.36 -11.67 -16.12
N GLY A 266 -0.79 -12.10 -15.58
CA GLY A 266 -0.86 -13.19 -14.59
C GLY A 266 -0.31 -14.51 -15.12
N ALA A 267 -0.66 -14.88 -16.36
CA ALA A 267 -0.12 -16.07 -17.01
C ALA A 267 1.40 -15.98 -17.25
N ALA A 268 1.89 -14.82 -17.68
CA ALA A 268 3.31 -14.57 -17.89
C ALA A 268 4.10 -14.63 -16.57
N THR A 269 3.61 -13.98 -15.51
CA THR A 269 4.18 -14.06 -14.15
C THR A 269 4.25 -15.52 -13.67
N GLY A 270 3.16 -16.28 -13.79
CA GLY A 270 3.15 -17.70 -13.40
C GLY A 270 4.16 -18.55 -14.17
N ALA A 271 4.32 -18.32 -15.48
CA ALA A 271 5.25 -19.07 -16.32
C ALA A 271 6.73 -18.73 -16.07
N LEU A 272 7.03 -17.52 -15.62
CA LEU A 272 8.39 -17.12 -15.21
C LEU A 272 8.85 -17.82 -13.91
N HIS A 273 7.88 -18.25 -13.10
CA HIS A 273 8.07 -18.60 -11.70
C HIS A 273 7.95 -20.10 -11.45
N ARG A 274 8.88 -20.87 -12.02
CA ARG A 274 8.85 -22.35 -11.96
C ARG A 274 9.30 -22.92 -10.60
N PRO A 275 8.46 -23.71 -9.90
CA PRO A 275 8.78 -24.23 -8.56
C PRO A 275 9.85 -25.32 -8.59
N ASP A 276 10.08 -25.97 -9.73
CA ASP A 276 11.12 -26.98 -9.90
C ASP A 276 12.52 -26.37 -10.11
N TRP A 277 12.62 -25.06 -10.30
CA TRP A 277 13.88 -24.35 -10.47
C TRP A 277 14.40 -23.82 -9.13
N LEU A 278 14.97 -24.71 -8.32
CA LEU A 278 15.56 -24.34 -7.03
C LEU A 278 16.62 -23.24 -7.15
N TRP A 279 17.36 -23.18 -8.25
CA TRP A 279 18.32 -22.11 -8.52
C TRP A 279 17.65 -20.73 -8.69
N LEU A 280 16.41 -20.68 -9.19
CA LEU A 280 15.64 -19.45 -9.30
C LEU A 280 15.10 -19.04 -7.94
N THR A 281 14.60 -20.00 -7.16
CA THR A 281 14.15 -19.76 -5.78
C THR A 281 15.29 -19.26 -4.90
N GLU A 282 16.45 -19.92 -4.94
CA GLU A 282 17.66 -19.52 -4.22
C GLU A 282 18.10 -18.10 -4.61
N TRP A 283 18.10 -17.76 -5.91
CA TRP A 283 18.43 -16.41 -6.35
C TRP A 283 17.49 -15.36 -5.76
N HIS A 284 16.18 -15.59 -5.77
CA HIS A 284 15.23 -14.64 -5.18
C HIS A 284 15.39 -14.53 -3.66
N GLU A 285 15.58 -15.65 -2.95
CA GLU A 285 15.85 -15.65 -1.51
C GLU A 285 17.09 -14.83 -1.18
N ASP A 286 18.17 -15.03 -1.92
CA ASP A 286 19.40 -14.27 -1.78
C ASP A 286 19.17 -12.76 -2.04
N ARG A 287 18.42 -12.40 -3.09
CA ARG A 287 18.06 -11.00 -3.35
C ARG A 287 17.23 -10.37 -2.22
N VAL A 288 16.28 -11.09 -1.65
CA VAL A 288 15.47 -10.61 -0.52
C VAL A 288 16.32 -10.46 0.75
N VAL A 289 17.17 -11.43 1.07
CA VAL A 289 18.08 -11.37 2.23
C VAL A 289 19.11 -10.24 2.07
N TRP A 290 19.62 -10.03 0.86
CA TRP A 290 20.51 -8.91 0.55
C TRP A 290 19.82 -7.58 0.78
N LEU A 291 18.60 -7.41 0.25
CA LEU A 291 17.84 -6.16 0.38
C LEU A 291 17.51 -5.87 1.85
N ASP A 292 17.14 -6.91 2.60
CA ASP A 292 16.94 -6.82 4.04
C ASP A 292 18.19 -6.34 4.79
N THR A 293 19.35 -6.92 4.47
CA THR A 293 20.63 -6.54 5.08
C THR A 293 20.93 -5.06 4.81
N LYS A 294 20.75 -4.61 3.56
CA LYS A 294 21.01 -3.21 3.16
C LYS A 294 20.02 -2.23 3.78
N LEU A 295 18.75 -2.61 3.90
CA LEU A 295 17.75 -1.79 4.59
C LEU A 295 17.98 -1.76 6.11
N GLY A 296 18.52 -2.84 6.71
CA GLY A 296 18.97 -2.86 8.09
C GLY A 296 20.14 -1.91 8.35
N GLU A 297 21.18 -1.96 7.51
CA GLU A 297 22.31 -1.00 7.55
C GLU A 297 21.83 0.46 7.40
N LEU A 298 20.88 0.70 6.49
CA LEU A 298 20.29 2.02 6.30
C LEU A 298 19.45 2.45 7.51
N ASN A 299 18.70 1.54 8.14
CA ASN A 299 17.94 1.80 9.36
C ASN A 299 18.86 2.28 10.48
N ASP A 300 19.96 1.57 10.74
CA ASP A 300 20.93 1.92 11.78
C ASP A 300 21.57 3.30 11.50
N ALA A 301 21.92 3.58 10.24
CA ALA A 301 22.45 4.86 9.83
C ALA A 301 21.43 6.01 10.03
N LEU A 302 20.16 5.81 9.67
CA LEU A 302 19.10 6.79 9.86
C LEU A 302 18.78 7.02 11.34
N MET A 303 18.79 5.97 12.16
CA MET A 303 18.63 6.08 13.62
C MET A 303 19.72 6.95 14.24
N ALA A 304 20.98 6.72 13.84
CA ALA A 304 22.12 7.52 14.27
C ALA A 304 22.04 8.98 13.76
N GLU A 305 21.71 9.19 12.48
CA GLU A 305 21.59 10.51 11.85
C GLU A 305 20.48 11.35 12.49
N PHE A 306 19.33 10.75 12.79
CA PHE A 306 18.18 11.45 13.40
C PHE A 306 18.26 11.51 14.93
N GLY A 307 19.21 10.80 15.55
CA GLY A 307 19.34 10.74 17.00
C GLY A 307 18.15 10.06 17.69
N ILE A 308 17.54 9.06 17.05
CA ILE A 308 16.37 8.34 17.56
C ILE A 308 16.71 6.89 17.91
N ALA A 309 16.15 6.40 19.01
CA ALA A 309 16.41 5.05 19.52
C ALA A 309 15.48 3.97 18.96
N GLN A 310 14.44 4.36 18.23
CA GLN A 310 13.46 3.46 17.63
C GLN A 310 13.75 3.28 16.15
N ASP A 311 13.36 2.12 15.60
CA ASP A 311 13.51 1.84 14.18
C ASP A 311 12.88 2.93 13.31
N VAL A 312 13.57 3.24 12.22
CA VAL A 312 13.13 4.12 11.13
C VAL A 312 12.44 3.29 10.05
N LEU A 313 12.93 2.08 9.78
CA LEU A 313 12.51 1.23 8.67
C LEU A 313 12.12 -0.17 9.14
N ARG A 314 11.18 -0.81 8.45
CA ARG A 314 10.94 -2.26 8.52
C ARG A 314 10.76 -2.83 7.12
N PHE A 315 11.44 -3.93 6.81
CA PHE A 315 11.32 -4.65 5.55
C PHE A 315 10.81 -6.07 5.78
N HIS A 316 9.95 -6.55 4.89
CA HIS A 316 9.42 -7.91 4.97
C HIS A 316 8.89 -8.40 3.62
N LEU A 317 8.91 -9.72 3.45
CA LEU A 317 8.16 -10.45 2.44
C LEU A 317 6.68 -10.46 2.85
N LYS A 318 5.76 -10.32 1.89
CA LYS A 318 4.30 -10.33 2.13
C LYS A 318 3.63 -11.48 1.38
N GLY A 319 2.31 -11.58 1.52
CA GLY A 319 1.49 -12.51 0.75
C GLY A 319 1.66 -13.98 1.13
N GLY A 320 1.31 -14.87 0.19
CA GLY A 320 1.21 -16.31 0.45
C GLY A 320 2.56 -16.97 0.77
N ARG A 321 3.64 -16.55 0.12
CA ARG A 321 4.98 -17.08 0.36
C ARG A 321 5.44 -16.78 1.78
N ALA A 322 5.33 -15.53 2.22
CA ALA A 322 5.66 -15.14 3.58
C ALA A 322 4.87 -15.92 4.63
N MET A 323 3.58 -16.16 4.38
CA MET A 323 2.74 -16.98 5.25
C MET A 323 3.27 -18.42 5.36
N TYR A 324 3.63 -19.06 4.24
CA TYR A 324 4.13 -20.44 4.25
C TYR A 324 5.52 -20.57 4.90
N VAL A 325 6.40 -19.58 4.71
CA VAL A 325 7.65 -19.47 5.46
C VAL A 325 7.36 -19.36 6.97
N ALA A 326 6.40 -18.53 7.38
CA ALA A 326 6.00 -18.37 8.80
C ALA A 326 5.39 -19.65 9.40
N LEU A 327 4.66 -20.43 8.58
CA LEU A 327 4.13 -21.74 8.96
C LEU A 327 5.24 -22.82 9.05
N GLY A 328 6.44 -22.55 8.52
CA GLY A 328 7.53 -23.52 8.44
C GLY A 328 7.35 -24.56 7.33
N ALA A 329 6.65 -24.19 6.26
CA ALA A 329 6.45 -25.00 5.06
C ALA A 329 6.73 -24.15 3.78
N PRO A 330 7.92 -23.54 3.66
CA PRO A 330 8.25 -22.59 2.60
C PRO A 330 8.08 -23.17 1.18
N GLU A 331 8.22 -24.49 1.01
CA GLU A 331 8.03 -25.21 -0.25
C GLU A 331 6.58 -25.13 -0.78
N LYS A 332 5.62 -24.80 0.08
CA LYS A 332 4.21 -24.63 -0.28
C LYS A 332 3.88 -23.20 -0.71
N GLY A 333 4.83 -22.27 -0.59
CA GLY A 333 4.70 -20.92 -1.10
C GLY A 333 4.85 -20.88 -2.62
N GLY A 334 3.86 -20.35 -3.34
CA GLY A 334 4.01 -20.00 -4.76
C GLY A 334 5.15 -19.01 -5.00
N ASN A 335 5.71 -18.96 -6.21
CA ASN A 335 6.92 -18.23 -6.59
C ASN A 335 6.74 -16.70 -6.79
N ASP A 336 5.73 -16.11 -6.15
CA ASP A 336 5.51 -14.67 -6.12
C ASP A 336 6.38 -14.01 -5.02
N TRP A 337 7.14 -12.96 -5.39
CA TRP A 337 8.16 -12.28 -4.57
C TRP A 337 7.75 -10.87 -4.21
N ASP A 338 6.65 -10.86 -3.48
CA ASP A 338 5.93 -9.69 -3.04
C ASP A 338 6.56 -9.16 -1.73
N THR A 339 6.98 -7.90 -1.67
CA THR A 339 7.65 -7.32 -0.48
C THR A 339 7.09 -5.95 -0.08
N GLY A 340 7.41 -5.53 1.15
CA GLY A 340 6.99 -4.25 1.72
C GLY A 340 8.08 -3.57 2.56
N VAL A 341 8.22 -2.26 2.39
CA VAL A 341 9.02 -1.37 3.25
C VAL A 341 8.09 -0.40 3.98
N LEU A 342 8.21 -0.36 5.30
CA LEU A 342 7.51 0.60 6.16
C LEU A 342 8.52 1.64 6.66
N ILE A 343 8.15 2.92 6.60
CA ILE A 343 8.93 4.03 7.15
C ILE A 343 8.16 4.61 8.34
N ASN A 344 8.81 4.73 9.50
CA ASN A 344 8.18 5.12 10.75
C ASN A 344 7.29 6.38 10.59
N PRO A 345 5.95 6.26 10.71
CA PRO A 345 5.03 7.36 10.46
C PRO A 345 5.08 8.45 11.54
N THR A 346 5.69 8.16 12.70
CA THR A 346 5.84 9.13 13.81
C THR A 346 6.99 10.11 13.60
N LEU A 347 7.79 9.93 12.54
CA LEU A 347 8.85 10.87 12.19
C LEU A 347 8.28 12.24 11.80
N SER A 348 9.06 13.28 12.08
CA SER A 348 8.81 14.61 11.54
C SER A 348 8.75 14.53 10.01
N PRO A 349 8.02 15.44 9.33
CA PRO A 349 7.98 15.47 7.88
C PRO A 349 9.37 15.44 7.24
N GLU A 350 10.27 16.27 7.77
CA GLU A 350 11.66 16.36 7.31
C GLU A 350 12.37 15.01 7.37
N TYR A 351 12.31 14.31 8.52
CA TYR A 351 12.98 13.02 8.69
C TYR A 351 12.32 11.91 7.88
N TRP A 352 10.99 11.91 7.77
CA TRP A 352 10.28 10.92 6.97
C TRP A 352 10.66 11.03 5.49
N TYR A 353 10.66 12.24 4.91
CA TYR A 353 11.02 12.41 3.50
C TYR A 353 12.52 12.25 3.25
N ALA A 354 13.38 12.54 4.23
CA ALA A 354 14.79 12.20 4.16
C ALA A 354 15.00 10.67 4.12
N ALA A 355 14.29 9.91 4.96
CA ALA A 355 14.30 8.45 4.96
C ALA A 355 13.74 7.88 3.64
N PHE A 356 12.57 8.35 3.20
CA PHE A 356 11.95 7.93 1.95
C PHE A 356 12.86 8.11 0.74
N ARG A 357 13.54 9.26 0.64
CA ARG A 357 14.54 9.51 -0.40
C ARG A 357 15.64 8.45 -0.39
N LYS A 358 16.25 8.14 0.76
CA LYS A 358 17.33 7.15 0.84
C LYS A 358 16.84 5.73 0.54
N VAL A 359 15.65 5.38 0.99
CA VAL A 359 15.00 4.09 0.69
C VAL A 359 14.71 3.97 -0.81
N ASN A 360 14.12 5.00 -1.41
CA ASN A 360 13.88 5.07 -2.86
C ASN A 360 15.18 4.83 -3.61
N ASP A 361 16.23 5.60 -3.30
CA ASP A 361 17.50 5.52 -4.01
C ASP A 361 18.15 4.12 -3.89
N LEU A 362 18.07 3.50 -2.72
CA LEU A 362 18.53 2.12 -2.48
C LEU A 362 17.73 1.09 -3.30
N ILE A 363 16.40 1.22 -3.35
CA ILE A 363 15.54 0.30 -4.11
C ILE A 363 15.79 0.44 -5.62
N LEU A 364 15.99 1.65 -6.14
CA LEU A 364 16.31 1.85 -7.55
C LEU A 364 17.65 1.17 -7.91
N GLU A 365 18.66 1.30 -7.05
CA GLU A 365 19.96 0.61 -7.23
C GLU A 365 19.80 -0.92 -7.18
N PHE A 366 19.05 -1.43 -6.21
CA PHE A 366 18.75 -2.85 -6.08
C PHE A 366 18.10 -3.43 -7.34
N LEU A 367 17.05 -2.77 -7.84
CA LEU A 367 16.31 -3.25 -9.01
C LEU A 367 17.16 -3.26 -10.28
N ASP A 368 18.07 -2.29 -10.42
CA ASP A 368 19.00 -2.28 -11.56
C ASP A 368 20.01 -3.44 -11.46
N GLN A 369 20.59 -3.69 -10.28
CA GLN A 369 21.47 -4.84 -10.06
C GLN A 369 20.74 -6.18 -10.26
N ALA A 370 19.51 -6.31 -9.75
CA ALA A 370 18.70 -7.51 -9.88
C ALA A 370 18.31 -7.80 -11.33
N ARG A 371 18.07 -6.78 -12.16
CA ARG A 371 17.82 -6.92 -13.61
C ARG A 371 18.97 -7.66 -14.31
N PHE A 372 20.20 -7.24 -14.06
CA PHE A 372 21.38 -7.89 -14.64
C PHE A 372 21.59 -9.30 -14.07
N GLY A 373 21.46 -9.44 -12.75
CA GLY A 373 21.58 -10.73 -12.05
C GLY A 373 20.60 -11.78 -12.58
N TYR A 374 19.34 -11.39 -12.85
CA TYR A 374 18.34 -12.30 -13.43
C TYR A 374 18.74 -12.77 -14.83
N THR A 375 19.24 -11.88 -15.67
CA THR A 375 19.68 -12.23 -17.03
C THR A 375 20.89 -13.17 -17.00
N GLN A 376 21.85 -12.90 -16.10
CA GLN A 376 23.00 -13.78 -15.88
C GLN A 376 22.57 -15.17 -15.42
N LEU A 377 21.63 -15.23 -14.48
CA LEU A 377 21.07 -16.48 -13.96
C LEU A 377 20.46 -17.32 -15.09
N LEU A 378 19.60 -16.72 -15.93
CA LEU A 378 19.03 -17.45 -17.06
C LEU A 378 20.08 -17.93 -18.07
N GLY A 379 21.14 -17.14 -18.30
CA GLY A 379 22.26 -17.52 -19.15
C GLY A 379 23.03 -18.74 -18.61
N ALA A 380 23.38 -18.73 -17.32
CA ALA A 380 24.06 -19.84 -16.66
C ALA A 380 23.25 -21.14 -16.69
N HIS A 381 21.92 -21.01 -16.70
CA HIS A 381 20.98 -22.13 -16.77
C HIS A 381 20.37 -22.33 -18.16
N ALA A 382 20.94 -21.75 -19.23
CA ALA A 382 20.35 -21.78 -20.58
C ALA A 382 20.10 -23.22 -21.10
N GLY A 383 20.96 -24.17 -20.73
CA GLY A 383 20.80 -25.59 -21.07
C GLY A 383 19.68 -26.31 -20.30
N GLN A 384 19.14 -25.68 -19.25
CA GLN A 384 18.03 -26.16 -18.42
C GLN A 384 16.71 -25.45 -18.75
N LEU A 385 16.75 -24.41 -19.59
CA LEU A 385 15.57 -23.72 -20.10
C LEU A 385 14.85 -24.64 -21.10
N ALA A 386 13.94 -25.47 -20.58
CA ALA A 386 12.97 -26.20 -21.39
C ALA A 386 11.83 -25.27 -21.83
N ALA A 387 11.03 -25.72 -22.79
CA ALA A 387 9.76 -25.06 -23.13
C ALA A 387 9.00 -24.75 -21.83
N PRO A 388 8.59 -23.49 -21.60
CA PRO A 388 7.88 -23.14 -20.39
C PRO A 388 6.62 -23.98 -20.34
N ARG A 389 6.35 -24.50 -19.15
CA ARG A 389 5.09 -25.14 -18.84
C ARG A 389 4.48 -24.29 -17.76
N ILE A 390 3.16 -24.14 -17.79
CA ILE A 390 2.45 -23.85 -16.54
C ILE A 390 2.87 -24.98 -15.59
N ALA A 391 3.45 -24.62 -14.45
CA ALA A 391 4.05 -25.58 -13.54
C ALA A 391 3.04 -26.70 -13.24
N PRO A 392 3.35 -27.99 -13.55
CA PRO A 392 2.48 -29.07 -13.13
C PRO A 392 2.49 -29.10 -11.60
N GLN A 393 1.32 -28.89 -11.01
CA GLN A 393 1.13 -28.86 -9.57
C GLN A 393 1.69 -30.15 -8.94
N ALA A 394 2.40 -30.03 -7.83
CA ALA A 394 2.67 -31.19 -6.99
C ALA A 394 1.34 -31.90 -6.70
N THR A 395 1.31 -33.22 -6.65
CA THR A 395 0.07 -34.00 -6.45
C THR A 395 -0.04 -34.51 -5.01
N ASP A 396 0.45 -33.71 -4.06
CA ASP A 396 0.28 -33.97 -2.62
C ASP A 396 -0.91 -33.17 -2.07
N ASP A 397 -1.61 -33.70 -1.08
CA ASP A 397 -2.90 -33.28 -0.50
C ASP A 397 -3.03 -31.80 -0.02
N LEU A 398 -2.04 -30.95 -0.29
CA LEU A 398 -2.02 -29.51 -0.02
C LEU A 398 -1.64 -28.66 -1.26
N ALA A 399 -1.57 -29.25 -2.45
CA ALA A 399 -1.14 -28.61 -3.68
C ALA A 399 -2.30 -27.92 -4.42
N PHE A 400 -2.74 -26.79 -3.87
CA PHE A 400 -3.92 -26.07 -4.36
C PHE A 400 -3.65 -24.61 -4.75
N ASP A 401 -2.39 -24.22 -4.96
CA ASP A 401 -2.09 -22.81 -5.26
C ASP A 401 -2.52 -22.39 -6.68
N ASP A 402 -2.99 -23.32 -7.53
CA ASP A 402 -3.33 -23.13 -8.96
C ASP A 402 -4.75 -23.64 -9.31
N LEU A 403 -5.79 -22.89 -8.91
CA LEU A 403 -7.07 -22.93 -9.62
C LEU A 403 -6.95 -21.95 -10.79
N THR A 404 -7.13 -22.42 -12.02
CA THR A 404 -7.04 -21.63 -13.27
C THR A 404 -7.92 -20.37 -13.22
N ASP A 405 -7.36 -19.21 -12.93
CA ASP A 405 -8.02 -17.95 -12.56
C ASP A 405 -9.06 -17.41 -13.59
N PRO A 406 -10.38 -17.67 -13.53
CA PRO A 406 -11.36 -16.99 -14.38
C PRO A 406 -11.60 -15.63 -13.73
N ASP A 407 -11.00 -14.62 -14.33
CA ASP A 407 -10.92 -13.25 -13.81
C ASP A 407 -12.32 -12.63 -13.52
N GLU A 408 -12.38 -11.76 -12.51
CA GLU A 408 -13.56 -10.99 -12.02
C GLU A 408 -14.29 -10.22 -13.15
N HIS A 409 -13.60 -9.99 -14.26
CA HIS A 409 -14.08 -9.24 -15.42
C HIS A 409 -15.02 -10.03 -16.35
N SER A 410 -15.12 -11.36 -16.20
CA SER A 410 -16.00 -12.21 -17.03
C SER A 410 -17.50 -12.00 -16.71
N GLU A 411 -17.85 -11.85 -15.43
CA GLU A 411 -19.26 -11.78 -15.01
C GLU A 411 -19.87 -10.38 -15.13
N TYR A 412 -19.12 -9.31 -14.82
CA TYR A 412 -19.59 -7.93 -15.03
C TYR A 412 -19.83 -7.63 -16.52
N THR A 413 -18.94 -8.13 -17.40
CA THR A 413 -19.11 -8.04 -18.86
C THR A 413 -20.29 -8.89 -19.35
N ARG A 414 -20.47 -10.11 -18.81
CA ARG A 414 -21.66 -10.94 -19.10
C ARG A 414 -22.96 -10.31 -18.61
N MET A 415 -22.99 -9.70 -17.43
CA MET A 415 -24.16 -9.01 -16.87
C MET A 415 -24.48 -7.74 -17.64
N ALA A 416 -23.47 -6.97 -18.06
CA ALA A 416 -23.64 -5.81 -18.93
C ALA A 416 -24.17 -6.19 -20.33
N LEU A 417 -23.65 -7.27 -20.93
CA LEU A 417 -24.13 -7.82 -22.20
C LEU A 417 -25.55 -8.42 -22.10
N LEU A 418 -25.89 -9.07 -20.98
CA LEU A 418 -27.23 -9.62 -20.72
C LEU A 418 -28.26 -8.54 -20.38
N SER A 419 -27.82 -7.37 -19.90
CA SER A 419 -28.69 -6.22 -19.57
C SER A 419 -29.08 -5.34 -20.76
N GLY A 420 -28.59 -5.62 -21.97
CA GLY A 420 -29.02 -4.97 -23.22
C GLY A 420 -28.71 -3.47 -23.35
N ASN A 421 -27.87 -2.89 -22.47
CA ASN A 421 -27.71 -1.43 -22.34
C ASN A 421 -26.48 -0.83 -23.05
N LEU A 422 -25.90 -1.51 -24.04
CA LEU A 422 -24.92 -0.89 -24.93
C LEU A 422 -25.42 -0.94 -26.37
N ALA A 423 -26.00 0.17 -26.84
CA ALA A 423 -26.21 0.39 -28.26
C ALA A 423 -24.84 0.59 -28.94
N PRO A 424 -24.58 0.00 -30.12
CA PRO A 424 -23.30 0.11 -30.85
C PRO A 424 -22.93 1.52 -31.33
N GLU A 425 -23.76 2.53 -31.05
CA GLU A 425 -23.73 3.85 -31.69
C GLU A 425 -22.90 4.90 -30.91
N ALA A 426 -22.33 4.56 -29.75
CA ALA A 426 -21.49 5.46 -28.96
C ALA A 426 -20.02 5.57 -29.42
N LEU A 427 -19.63 4.85 -30.48
CA LEU A 427 -18.27 4.87 -31.04
C LEU A 427 -18.04 5.90 -32.17
N GLU A 428 -19.07 6.60 -32.66
CA GLU A 428 -18.95 7.43 -33.87
C GLU A 428 -19.25 8.94 -33.73
N MET A 429 -19.63 9.48 -32.56
CA MET A 429 -19.97 10.91 -32.42
C MET A 429 -19.10 11.73 -31.46
N SER A 430 -17.80 11.79 -31.72
CA SER A 430 -16.93 12.86 -31.19
C SER A 430 -15.96 13.40 -32.24
N GLY A 431 -16.45 13.59 -33.47
CA GLY A 431 -15.72 14.24 -34.55
C GLY A 431 -16.37 15.55 -34.95
N THR A 432 -15.98 16.66 -34.34
CA THR A 432 -15.86 17.97 -35.02
C THR A 432 -14.88 18.88 -34.26
N GLY A 433 -13.77 19.27 -34.90
CA GLY A 433 -13.07 20.52 -34.52
C GLY A 433 -11.63 20.48 -33.97
N SER A 434 -10.74 19.59 -34.43
CA SER A 434 -9.28 19.86 -34.61
C SER A 434 -8.59 18.64 -35.22
N GLY A 435 -9.01 18.29 -36.44
CA GLY A 435 -8.38 17.25 -37.24
C GLY A 435 -7.14 17.79 -37.94
N ALA A 436 -5.95 17.35 -37.51
CA ALA A 436 -4.75 17.22 -38.36
C ALA A 436 -3.54 16.59 -37.66
N LEU A 437 -3.48 16.51 -36.31
CA LEU A 437 -2.32 15.95 -35.59
C LEU A 437 -2.58 14.60 -34.87
N ALA A 438 -3.79 14.07 -34.95
CA ALA A 438 -4.18 12.80 -34.33
C ALA A 438 -4.28 11.64 -35.33
N GLN A 439 -3.38 11.59 -36.32
CA GLN A 439 -3.19 10.35 -37.09
C GLN A 439 -2.46 9.32 -36.22
N SER A 440 -3.27 8.54 -35.52
CA SER A 440 -3.10 7.11 -35.20
C SER A 440 -1.66 6.60 -35.10
N ARG A 441 -1.07 6.74 -33.90
CA ARG A 441 -0.10 5.74 -33.40
C ARG A 441 -0.84 4.88 -32.40
N VAL A 442 -1.53 3.85 -32.88
CA VAL A 442 -2.00 2.74 -32.02
C VAL A 442 -0.76 2.15 -31.36
N ARG A 443 -0.64 2.30 -30.04
CA ARG A 443 0.51 1.77 -29.29
C ARG A 443 0.16 0.36 -28.80
N PRO A 444 1.04 -0.65 -28.96
CA PRO A 444 0.85 -1.95 -28.32
C PRO A 444 0.79 -1.80 -26.79
N SER A 445 0.00 -2.67 -26.14
CA SER A 445 -0.14 -2.67 -24.68
C SER A 445 0.98 -3.48 -24.04
N GLY A 446 1.68 -2.97 -23.02
CA GLY A 446 2.70 -3.75 -22.33
C GLY A 446 2.07 -4.83 -21.44
N VAL A 447 2.42 -6.09 -21.66
CA VAL A 447 2.09 -7.26 -20.82
C VAL A 447 3.27 -7.54 -19.90
N ASN A 448 3.02 -7.76 -18.61
CA ASN A 448 4.06 -7.79 -17.59
C ASN A 448 4.15 -9.16 -16.93
N GLY A 449 5.31 -9.80 -17.01
CA GLY A 449 5.66 -10.93 -16.15
C GLY A 449 6.46 -10.43 -14.96
N GLU A 450 5.87 -10.42 -13.78
CA GLU A 450 6.45 -9.84 -12.55
C GLU A 450 7.50 -10.78 -11.95
N LEU A 451 8.63 -10.22 -11.51
CA LEU A 451 9.75 -10.97 -10.91
C LEU A 451 9.92 -10.61 -9.43
N ILE A 452 9.96 -9.32 -9.09
CA ILE A 452 10.09 -8.82 -7.71
C ILE A 452 9.21 -7.58 -7.57
N ASP A 453 8.38 -7.54 -6.53
CA ASP A 453 7.52 -6.40 -6.20
C ASP A 453 7.91 -5.80 -4.84
N ILE A 454 8.12 -4.48 -4.79
CA ILE A 454 8.46 -3.73 -3.57
C ILE A 454 7.47 -2.59 -3.39
N GLY A 455 6.63 -2.69 -2.37
CA GLY A 455 5.72 -1.60 -1.96
C GLY A 455 6.29 -0.77 -0.82
N ILE A 456 6.18 0.56 -0.91
CA ILE A 456 6.48 1.49 0.20
C ILE A 456 5.20 2.25 0.54
N SER A 457 4.68 2.14 1.76
CA SER A 457 3.48 2.88 2.15
C SER A 457 3.72 4.38 2.19
N THR A 458 2.73 5.17 1.76
CA THR A 458 2.80 6.64 1.79
C THR A 458 2.69 7.14 3.23
N ARG A 459 3.33 8.29 3.52
CA ARG A 459 3.46 8.85 4.88
C ARG A 459 2.14 9.02 5.60
N SER A 460 1.13 9.48 4.88
CA SER A 460 -0.18 9.84 5.42
C SER A 460 -1.23 8.72 5.25
N SER A 461 -0.81 7.52 4.84
CA SER A 461 -1.73 6.39 4.67
C SER A 461 -2.12 5.79 6.01
N VAL A 462 -3.38 5.37 6.10
CA VAL A 462 -3.90 4.59 7.24
C VAL A 462 -3.15 3.26 7.32
N GLU A 463 -2.84 2.68 6.17
CA GLU A 463 -2.09 1.43 6.01
C GLU A 463 -0.70 1.50 6.63
N LEU A 464 0.05 2.59 6.44
CA LEU A 464 1.35 2.76 7.07
C LEU A 464 1.24 2.80 8.60
N LEU A 465 0.31 3.60 9.12
CA LEU A 465 0.08 3.74 10.56
C LEU A 465 -0.33 2.41 11.19
N GLU A 466 -1.24 1.68 10.55
CA GLU A 466 -1.69 0.35 10.95
C GLU A 466 -0.55 -0.65 10.94
N HIS A 467 0.11 -0.85 9.79
CA HIS A 467 1.16 -1.84 9.64
C HIS A 467 2.35 -1.53 10.56
N TRP A 468 2.68 -0.25 10.78
CA TRP A 468 3.72 0.11 11.73
C TRP A 468 3.39 -0.32 13.17
N ARG A 469 2.11 -0.32 13.56
CA ARG A 469 1.67 -0.76 14.89
C ARG A 469 1.62 -2.28 15.00
N SER A 470 1.12 -2.98 13.98
CA SER A 470 0.82 -4.42 14.04
C SER A 470 1.92 -5.33 13.50
N VAL A 471 2.63 -4.94 12.44
CA VAL A 471 3.63 -5.81 11.79
C VAL A 471 4.85 -5.95 12.69
N ARG A 472 5.15 -7.19 13.05
CA ARG A 472 6.40 -7.62 13.68
C ARG A 472 7.11 -8.54 12.71
N VAL A 473 8.36 -8.23 12.40
CA VAL A 473 9.17 -8.97 11.43
C VAL A 473 10.09 -9.92 12.18
N GLU A 474 10.15 -11.17 11.74
CA GLU A 474 11.07 -12.21 12.21
C GLU A 474 11.84 -12.82 11.03
N LYS A 475 12.86 -13.63 11.35
CA LYS A 475 13.69 -14.32 10.36
C LYS A 475 13.22 -15.77 10.22
N GLY A 476 12.66 -16.09 9.05
CA GLY A 476 12.19 -17.41 8.69
C GLY A 476 13.21 -18.23 7.90
N HIS A 477 12.95 -19.53 7.82
CA HIS A 477 13.66 -20.45 6.92
C HIS A 477 12.93 -20.51 5.58
N GLY A 478 13.60 -20.09 4.51
CA GLY A 478 13.12 -20.21 3.13
C GLY A 478 13.19 -21.64 2.62
N VAL A 479 12.97 -21.81 1.32
CA VAL A 479 13.09 -23.10 0.64
C VAL A 479 14.56 -23.56 0.61
N VAL A 480 15.50 -22.63 0.42
CA VAL A 480 16.93 -22.91 0.29
C VAL A 480 17.74 -22.18 1.36
N LEU A 481 17.43 -20.92 1.64
CA LEU A 481 18.20 -20.04 2.50
C LEU A 481 17.48 -19.67 3.80
N ASP A 482 18.26 -19.48 4.86
CA ASP A 482 17.81 -18.89 6.11
C ASP A 482 17.77 -17.35 6.04
N GLY A 483 17.03 -16.74 6.97
CA GLY A 483 17.07 -15.30 7.19
C GLY A 483 16.03 -14.49 6.41
N ILE A 484 15.02 -15.15 5.83
CA ILE A 484 13.96 -14.48 5.08
C ILE A 484 13.14 -13.59 6.04
N PRO A 485 13.03 -12.27 5.81
CA PRO A 485 12.26 -11.38 6.67
C PRO A 485 10.76 -11.58 6.43
N ILE A 486 10.02 -12.02 7.44
CA ILE A 486 8.59 -12.32 7.33
C ILE A 486 7.81 -11.73 8.51
N PRO A 487 6.54 -11.33 8.33
CA PRO A 487 5.66 -10.99 9.44
C PRO A 487 5.35 -12.22 10.30
N THR A 488 5.17 -11.99 11.60
CA THR A 488 4.62 -13.02 12.50
C THR A 488 3.20 -13.41 12.09
N LEU A 489 2.81 -14.67 12.33
CA LEU A 489 1.50 -15.23 11.91
C LEU A 489 0.24 -14.39 12.18
N PRO A 490 0.09 -13.64 13.30
CA PRO A 490 -1.06 -12.77 13.52
C PRO A 490 -1.34 -11.78 12.38
N TYR A 491 -0.30 -11.27 11.73
CA TYR A 491 -0.43 -10.37 10.57
C TYR A 491 -1.29 -10.98 9.46
N PHE A 492 -1.11 -12.27 9.16
CA PHE A 492 -1.85 -12.93 8.08
C PHE A 492 -3.32 -13.17 8.44
N VAL A 493 -3.66 -13.28 9.73
CA VAL A 493 -5.07 -13.35 10.15
C VAL A 493 -5.76 -12.02 9.86
N ASP A 494 -5.11 -10.90 10.19
CA ASP A 494 -5.64 -9.56 9.96
C ASP A 494 -5.71 -9.23 8.46
N ASP A 495 -4.66 -9.57 7.69
CA ASP A 495 -4.60 -9.36 6.23
C ASP A 495 -5.69 -10.15 5.50
N PHE A 496 -5.82 -11.46 5.75
CA PHE A 496 -6.85 -12.25 5.09
C PHE A 496 -8.26 -11.90 5.57
N SER A 497 -8.46 -11.58 6.86
CA SER A 497 -9.76 -11.11 7.35
C SER A 497 -10.17 -9.80 6.67
N THR A 498 -9.23 -8.87 6.49
CA THR A 498 -9.44 -7.61 5.77
C THR A 498 -9.89 -7.86 4.34
N ILE A 499 -9.18 -8.69 3.58
CA ILE A 499 -9.54 -9.00 2.18
C ILE A 499 -10.91 -9.69 2.10
N ILE A 500 -11.20 -10.65 2.99
CA ILE A 500 -12.49 -11.34 3.04
C ILE A 500 -13.62 -10.35 3.34
N ARG A 501 -13.38 -9.39 4.25
CA ARG A 501 -14.37 -8.41 4.66
C ARG A 501 -14.62 -7.32 3.63
N GLU A 502 -13.58 -6.92 2.92
CA GLU A 502 -13.71 -6.09 1.73
C GLU A 502 -14.61 -6.76 0.69
N ALA A 503 -14.41 -8.06 0.45
CA ALA A 503 -15.23 -8.81 -0.49
C ALA A 503 -16.69 -8.91 -0.06
N ILE A 504 -16.97 -9.11 1.24
CA ILE A 504 -18.33 -9.08 1.81
C ILE A 504 -18.97 -7.70 1.61
N ALA A 505 -18.25 -6.62 1.94
CA ALA A 505 -18.76 -5.26 1.85
C ALA A 505 -19.08 -4.87 0.39
N ASN A 506 -18.23 -5.27 -0.55
CA ASN A 506 -18.38 -4.95 -1.97
C ASN A 506 -19.22 -5.98 -2.74
N LYS A 507 -19.65 -7.06 -2.07
CA LYS A 507 -20.31 -8.22 -2.69
C LYS A 507 -19.52 -8.81 -3.86
N THR A 508 -18.20 -8.77 -3.79
CA THR A 508 -17.33 -9.38 -4.79
C THR A 508 -17.09 -10.83 -4.41
N VAL A 509 -17.26 -11.73 -5.38
CA VAL A 509 -17.05 -13.17 -5.21
C VAL A 509 -16.14 -13.67 -6.32
N ASP A 510 -14.98 -14.19 -5.94
CA ASP A 510 -13.99 -14.72 -6.86
C ASP A 510 -13.25 -15.94 -6.28
N ARG A 511 -12.41 -16.58 -7.11
CA ARG A 511 -11.58 -17.71 -6.65
C ARG A 511 -10.53 -17.30 -5.63
N LYS A 512 -10.08 -16.03 -5.65
CA LYS A 512 -9.10 -15.54 -4.68
C LYS A 512 -9.70 -15.53 -3.29
N LEU A 513 -10.98 -15.24 -3.13
CA LEU A 513 -11.69 -15.30 -1.86
C LEU A 513 -11.69 -16.71 -1.25
N ALA A 514 -11.94 -17.75 -2.07
CA ALA A 514 -11.81 -19.15 -1.64
C ALA A 514 -10.40 -19.45 -1.11
N LYS A 515 -9.37 -19.00 -1.85
CA LYS A 515 -7.96 -19.13 -1.45
C LYS A 515 -7.65 -18.39 -0.15
N ARG A 516 -8.20 -17.19 0.07
CA ARG A 516 -8.02 -16.42 1.33
C ARG A 516 -8.67 -17.12 2.53
N LEU A 517 -9.86 -17.70 2.37
CA LEU A 517 -10.53 -18.46 3.43
C LEU A 517 -9.71 -19.67 3.88
N ARG A 518 -9.17 -20.42 2.91
CA ARG A 518 -8.29 -21.57 3.20
C ARG A 518 -7.00 -21.15 3.88
N ARG A 519 -6.37 -20.05 3.45
CA ARG A 519 -5.17 -19.51 4.11
C ARG A 519 -5.45 -19.02 5.53
N LEU A 520 -6.57 -18.33 5.76
CA LEU A 520 -7.03 -17.95 7.09
C LEU A 520 -7.23 -19.18 8.00
N ARG A 521 -7.86 -20.24 7.47
CA ARG A 521 -7.99 -21.53 8.16
C ARG A 521 -6.63 -22.10 8.56
N LEU A 522 -5.68 -22.18 7.63
CA LEU A 522 -4.34 -22.73 7.90
C LEU A 522 -3.63 -21.97 9.02
N VAL A 523 -3.67 -20.63 8.99
CA VAL A 523 -3.03 -19.80 10.02
C VAL A 523 -3.70 -20.00 11.37
N LEU A 524 -5.04 -19.98 11.45
CA LEU A 524 -5.77 -20.14 12.71
C LEU A 524 -5.66 -21.54 13.33
N LEU A 525 -5.41 -22.57 12.52
CA LEU A 525 -5.17 -23.95 12.97
C LEU A 525 -3.70 -24.23 13.35
N SER A 526 -2.79 -23.31 13.08
CA SER A 526 -1.37 -23.50 13.37
C SER A 526 -1.10 -23.59 14.88
N ASP A 527 -0.21 -24.50 15.26
CA ASP A 527 0.25 -24.73 16.63
C ASP A 527 1.43 -23.83 17.05
N LYS A 528 1.87 -22.93 16.15
CA LYS A 528 2.97 -22.00 16.42
C LYS A 528 2.63 -21.12 17.62
N THR A 529 3.65 -20.81 18.42
CA THR A 529 3.49 -20.06 19.67
C THR A 529 2.94 -18.65 19.44
N SER A 530 3.34 -17.97 18.35
CA SER A 530 2.90 -16.62 18.02
C SER A 530 1.39 -16.53 17.82
N ILE A 531 0.77 -17.50 17.14
CA ILE A 531 -0.67 -17.51 16.90
C ILE A 531 -1.45 -18.04 18.11
N THR A 532 -0.98 -19.11 18.76
CA THR A 532 -1.68 -19.70 19.92
C THR A 532 -1.75 -18.72 21.11
N GLN A 533 -0.67 -17.96 21.36
CA GLN A 533 -0.68 -16.89 22.36
C GLN A 533 -1.59 -15.73 21.98
N ALA A 534 -1.60 -15.31 20.71
CA ALA A 534 -2.49 -14.25 20.23
C ALA A 534 -3.96 -14.63 20.40
N ILE A 535 -4.35 -15.87 20.02
CA ILE A 535 -5.71 -16.38 20.21
C ILE A 535 -6.08 -16.44 21.69
N ALA A 536 -5.19 -16.94 22.55
CA ALA A 536 -5.43 -17.01 23.99
C ALA A 536 -5.63 -15.62 24.61
N HIS A 537 -4.81 -14.64 24.21
CA HIS A 537 -4.95 -13.25 24.64
C HIS A 537 -6.30 -12.65 24.23
N ARG A 538 -6.69 -12.81 22.95
CA ARG A 538 -7.96 -12.30 22.44
C ARG A 538 -9.16 -12.99 23.11
N ARG A 539 -9.13 -14.30 23.32
CA ARG A 539 -10.17 -15.02 24.10
C ARG A 539 -10.31 -14.47 25.51
N ALA A 540 -9.20 -14.23 26.21
CA ALA A 540 -9.22 -13.67 27.55
C ALA A 540 -9.79 -12.23 27.56
N ALA A 541 -9.44 -11.41 26.56
CA ALA A 541 -9.98 -10.07 26.42
C ALA A 541 -11.50 -10.09 26.17
N VAL A 542 -11.98 -10.94 25.27
CA VAL A 542 -13.43 -11.09 25.00
C VAL A 542 -14.16 -11.66 26.20
N ALA A 543 -13.64 -12.70 26.86
CA ALA A 543 -14.29 -13.28 28.05
C ALA A 543 -14.41 -12.27 29.20
N LYS A 544 -13.45 -11.33 29.31
CA LYS A 544 -13.49 -10.26 30.29
C LYS A 544 -14.52 -9.18 29.93
N ALA A 545 -14.59 -8.79 28.66
CA ALA A 545 -15.45 -7.68 28.21
C ALA A 545 -16.90 -8.12 27.93
N LEU A 546 -17.09 -9.29 27.34
CA LEU A 546 -18.36 -9.85 26.86
C LEU A 546 -18.60 -11.25 27.47
N PRO A 547 -18.73 -11.38 28.80
CA PRO A 547 -18.82 -12.67 29.47
C PRO A 547 -20.03 -13.50 29.03
N LYS A 548 -21.18 -12.89 28.73
CA LYS A 548 -22.39 -13.63 28.34
C LYS A 548 -22.28 -14.18 26.92
N ALA A 549 -21.76 -13.39 25.99
CA ALA A 549 -21.48 -13.79 24.62
C ALA A 549 -20.36 -14.83 24.59
N ALA A 550 -19.29 -14.66 25.38
CA ALA A 550 -18.21 -15.65 25.45
C ALA A 550 -18.71 -17.02 25.91
N ALA A 551 -19.63 -17.06 26.89
CA ALA A 551 -20.28 -18.30 27.33
C ALA A 551 -21.24 -18.86 26.27
N THR A 552 -22.09 -18.02 25.68
CA THR A 552 -23.10 -18.43 24.68
C THR A 552 -22.45 -18.95 23.40
N LEU A 553 -21.33 -18.34 23.00
CA LEU A 553 -20.55 -18.72 21.82
C LEU A 553 -19.48 -19.76 22.13
N ASP A 554 -19.35 -20.19 23.39
CA ASP A 554 -18.43 -21.23 23.85
C ASP A 554 -16.95 -20.97 23.50
N LEU A 555 -16.50 -19.72 23.69
CA LEU A 555 -15.16 -19.27 23.28
C LEU A 555 -14.01 -19.90 24.09
N ALA A 556 -14.31 -20.66 25.14
CA ALA A 556 -13.33 -21.39 25.92
C ALA A 556 -12.76 -22.61 25.16
N LYS A 557 -13.47 -23.11 24.13
CA LYS A 557 -13.01 -24.23 23.32
C LYS A 557 -11.76 -23.89 22.53
N GLN A 558 -10.88 -24.87 22.39
CA GLN A 558 -9.68 -24.78 21.56
C GLN A 558 -9.97 -25.28 20.14
N ASP A 559 -10.88 -24.60 19.45
CA ASP A 559 -11.24 -24.90 18.06
C ASP A 559 -11.18 -23.67 17.15
N LEU A 560 -11.29 -23.91 15.85
CA LEU A 560 -11.29 -22.88 14.80
C LEU A 560 -12.40 -21.86 15.00
N ARG A 561 -13.61 -22.32 15.34
CA ARG A 561 -14.79 -21.48 15.56
C ARG A 561 -14.51 -20.43 16.64
N SER A 562 -14.02 -20.89 17.78
CA SER A 562 -13.75 -20.05 18.95
C SER A 562 -12.56 -19.14 18.72
N ALA A 563 -11.56 -19.57 17.95
CA ALA A 563 -10.44 -18.72 17.56
C ALA A 563 -10.90 -17.56 16.66
N ALA A 564 -11.65 -17.85 15.60
CA ALA A 564 -12.14 -16.84 14.66
C ALA A 564 -13.13 -15.86 15.31
N LEU A 565 -14.07 -16.35 16.12
CA LEU A 565 -15.01 -15.49 16.85
C LEU A 565 -14.29 -14.57 17.84
N ALA A 566 -13.32 -15.11 18.61
CA ALA A 566 -12.54 -14.29 19.53
C ALA A 566 -11.72 -13.22 18.79
N TRP A 567 -11.20 -13.54 17.60
CA TRP A 567 -10.46 -12.58 16.78
C TRP A 567 -11.35 -11.42 16.34
N GLY A 568 -12.51 -11.72 15.73
CA GLY A 568 -13.44 -10.70 15.24
C GLY A 568 -14.05 -9.87 16.37
N LEU A 569 -14.50 -10.49 17.46
CA LEU A 569 -15.11 -9.78 18.59
C LEU A 569 -14.09 -8.90 19.32
N GLU A 570 -12.85 -9.36 19.50
CA GLU A 570 -11.81 -8.53 20.12
C GLU A 570 -11.46 -7.34 19.23
N ALA A 571 -11.35 -7.52 17.91
CA ALA A 571 -11.12 -6.43 16.96
C ALA A 571 -12.22 -5.34 17.03
N LEU A 572 -13.49 -5.75 17.13
CA LEU A 572 -14.63 -4.83 17.34
C LEU A 572 -14.51 -4.08 18.67
N LEU A 573 -14.20 -4.78 19.77
CA LEU A 573 -14.01 -4.17 21.08
C LEU A 573 -12.83 -3.19 21.08
N ALA A 574 -11.69 -3.58 20.50
CA ALA A 574 -10.52 -2.73 20.38
C ALA A 574 -10.81 -1.45 19.60
N SER A 575 -11.61 -1.54 18.55
CA SER A 575 -12.03 -0.42 17.70
C SER A 575 -13.09 0.50 18.35
N THR A 576 -13.67 0.10 19.48
CA THR A 576 -14.74 0.85 20.18
C THR A 576 -14.30 1.60 21.43
N LYS A 577 -13.02 1.52 21.82
CA LYS A 577 -12.41 2.04 23.07
C LYS A 577 -12.51 3.56 23.35
N VAL A 578 -13.20 4.37 22.52
CA VAL A 578 -13.15 5.84 22.60
C VAL A 578 -14.29 6.47 23.45
N SER A 579 -15.24 5.70 24.00
CA SER A 579 -16.40 6.30 24.70
C SER A 579 -16.37 6.16 26.23
N TYR A 580 -16.82 7.20 26.95
CA TYR A 580 -17.10 7.13 28.40
C TYR A 580 -18.22 6.12 28.74
N THR A 581 -19.04 5.73 27.75
CA THR A 581 -20.07 4.70 27.91
C THR A 581 -19.57 3.28 27.75
N THR A 582 -18.25 3.06 27.57
CA THR A 582 -17.73 1.75 27.15
C THR A 582 -18.28 0.61 27.99
N ASP A 583 -18.30 0.69 29.32
CA ASP A 583 -18.79 -0.44 30.13
C ASP A 583 -20.30 -0.71 29.99
N LEU A 584 -21.14 0.34 29.98
CA LEU A 584 -22.60 0.19 29.81
C LEU A 584 -22.96 -0.25 28.40
N TRP A 585 -22.29 0.31 27.40
CA TRP A 585 -22.49 -0.03 26.01
C TRP A 585 -21.98 -1.45 25.72
N VAL A 586 -20.82 -1.83 26.26
CA VAL A 586 -20.27 -3.19 26.15
C VAL A 586 -21.20 -4.20 26.80
N ALA A 587 -21.80 -3.89 27.96
CA ALA A 587 -22.82 -4.76 28.56
C ALA A 587 -24.06 -4.92 27.68
N ALA A 588 -24.56 -3.83 27.08
CA ALA A 588 -25.69 -3.89 26.14
C ALA A 588 -25.31 -4.63 24.84
N PHE A 589 -24.06 -4.50 24.38
CA PHE A 589 -23.52 -5.22 23.23
C PHE A 589 -23.40 -6.73 23.52
N ASP A 590 -22.99 -7.10 24.73
CA ASP A 590 -22.94 -8.48 25.22
C ASP A 590 -24.34 -9.12 25.15
N ASP A 591 -25.35 -8.45 25.70
CA ASP A 591 -26.74 -8.90 25.65
C ASP A 591 -27.29 -8.96 24.22
N TYR A 592 -26.92 -7.99 23.37
CA TYR A 592 -27.32 -7.98 21.96
C TYR A 592 -26.76 -9.18 21.21
N ILE A 593 -25.48 -9.50 21.38
CA ILE A 593 -24.85 -10.66 20.73
C ILE A 593 -25.55 -11.94 21.16
N VAL A 594 -25.81 -12.12 22.46
CA VAL A 594 -26.52 -13.31 22.98
C VAL A 594 -27.90 -13.44 22.35
N ALA A 595 -28.66 -12.36 22.29
CA ALA A 595 -30.01 -12.37 21.73
C ALA A 595 -30.05 -12.67 20.21
N HIS A 596 -28.97 -12.40 19.49
CA HIS A 596 -28.90 -12.53 18.03
C HIS A 596 -27.92 -13.61 17.55
N ALA A 597 -27.27 -14.36 18.44
CA ALA A 597 -26.21 -15.30 18.09
C ALA A 597 -26.63 -16.32 17.02
N ALA A 598 -27.86 -16.85 17.12
CA ALA A 598 -28.40 -17.78 16.14
C ALA A 598 -28.62 -17.16 14.75
N ALA A 599 -29.10 -15.90 14.71
CA ALA A 599 -29.34 -15.19 13.45
C ALA A 599 -28.04 -14.70 12.80
N LEU A 600 -27.05 -14.29 13.61
CA LEU A 600 -25.74 -13.86 13.13
C LEU A 600 -24.96 -15.02 12.48
N LEU A 601 -25.15 -16.23 12.98
CA LEU A 601 -24.51 -17.45 12.48
C LEU A 601 -25.48 -18.33 11.69
N ASP A 602 -26.46 -17.72 11.02
CA ASP A 602 -27.34 -18.42 10.08
C ASP A 602 -26.64 -18.53 8.71
N PRO A 603 -26.39 -19.74 8.17
CA PRO A 603 -25.80 -19.94 6.85
C PRO A 603 -26.58 -19.24 5.72
N GLN A 604 -27.88 -18.99 5.89
CA GLN A 604 -28.67 -18.25 4.90
C GLN A 604 -28.17 -16.82 4.66
N THR A 605 -27.45 -16.23 5.62
CA THR A 605 -26.88 -14.87 5.48
C THR A 605 -25.76 -14.78 4.45
N ILE A 606 -25.10 -15.90 4.13
CA ILE A 606 -24.00 -15.97 3.16
C ILE A 606 -24.34 -16.82 1.93
N ALA A 607 -25.52 -17.44 1.88
CA ALA A 607 -25.86 -18.49 0.91
C ALA A 607 -25.65 -18.08 -0.56
N GLU A 608 -25.99 -16.83 -0.91
CA GLU A 608 -25.83 -16.32 -2.28
C GLU A 608 -24.36 -16.30 -2.70
N MET A 609 -23.49 -15.71 -1.87
CA MET A 609 -22.04 -15.63 -2.12
C MET A 609 -21.39 -17.01 -2.00
N TRP A 610 -21.79 -17.81 -1.02
CA TRP A 610 -21.24 -19.14 -0.79
C TRP A 610 -21.52 -20.12 -1.93
N ARG A 611 -22.65 -19.96 -2.63
CA ARG A 611 -22.95 -20.75 -3.85
C ARG A 611 -21.89 -20.61 -4.93
N VAL A 612 -21.19 -19.48 -4.98
CA VAL A 612 -20.11 -19.20 -5.94
C VAL A 612 -18.76 -19.67 -5.39
N ILE A 613 -18.49 -19.42 -4.11
CA ILE A 613 -17.18 -19.69 -3.47
C ILE A 613 -17.00 -21.17 -3.11
N GLY A 614 -18.02 -21.79 -2.52
CA GLY A 614 -17.97 -23.14 -1.96
C GLY A 614 -17.50 -24.22 -2.95
N PRO A 615 -17.93 -24.21 -4.23
CA PRO A 615 -17.44 -25.15 -5.23
C PRO A 615 -15.93 -25.09 -5.51
N GLU A 616 -15.28 -23.94 -5.25
CA GLU A 616 -13.83 -23.75 -5.43
C GLU A 616 -13.01 -24.30 -4.24
N ILE A 617 -13.67 -24.80 -3.20
CA ILE A 617 -13.05 -25.36 -1.99
C ILE A 617 -13.30 -26.88 -1.96
N PRO A 618 -12.28 -27.72 -1.68
CA PRO A 618 -12.42 -29.18 -1.63
C PRO A 618 -13.53 -29.64 -0.67
N GLU A 619 -14.29 -30.66 -1.08
CA GLU A 619 -15.38 -31.22 -0.26
C GLU A 619 -14.89 -31.82 1.06
N GLY A 620 -15.80 -31.84 2.05
CA GLY A 620 -15.54 -32.37 3.37
C GLY A 620 -15.21 -31.28 4.39
N GLU A 621 -14.43 -31.64 5.41
CA GLU A 621 -14.18 -30.82 6.59
C GLU A 621 -13.58 -29.43 6.24
N GLU A 622 -12.76 -29.34 5.20
CA GLU A 622 -12.17 -28.07 4.78
C GLU A 622 -13.23 -27.08 4.27
N ARG A 623 -14.18 -27.53 3.44
CA ARG A 623 -15.29 -26.69 2.96
C ARG A 623 -16.16 -26.22 4.11
N ASP A 624 -16.52 -27.12 5.02
CA ASP A 624 -17.34 -26.81 6.19
C ASP A 624 -16.66 -25.77 7.10
N GLN A 625 -15.34 -25.91 7.31
CA GLN A 625 -14.55 -24.97 8.09
C GLN A 625 -14.39 -23.61 7.41
N CYS A 626 -14.23 -23.59 6.08
CA CYS A 626 -14.18 -22.33 5.32
C CYS A 626 -15.55 -21.62 5.28
N GLU A 627 -16.65 -22.37 5.17
CA GLU A 627 -18.01 -21.83 5.26
C GLU A 627 -18.22 -21.16 6.61
N LEU A 628 -17.80 -21.84 7.68
CA LEU A 628 -17.86 -21.32 9.03
C LEU A 628 -17.04 -20.04 9.20
N LEU A 629 -15.82 -19.98 8.67
CA LEU A 629 -15.00 -18.77 8.72
C LEU A 629 -15.66 -17.62 7.96
N PHE A 630 -16.19 -17.89 6.77
CA PHE A 630 -16.88 -16.87 5.97
C PHE A 630 -18.12 -16.33 6.69
N LEU A 631 -18.91 -17.22 7.31
CA LEU A 631 -20.05 -16.88 8.14
C LEU A 631 -19.65 -16.02 9.35
N ILE A 632 -18.56 -16.35 10.05
CA ILE A 632 -18.05 -15.56 11.18
C ILE A 632 -17.59 -14.16 10.73
N GLN A 633 -16.94 -14.06 9.57
CA GLN A 633 -16.56 -12.76 9.01
C GLN A 633 -17.79 -11.93 8.66
N ASN A 634 -18.83 -12.53 8.06
CA ASN A 634 -20.10 -11.85 7.79
C ASN A 634 -20.83 -11.41 9.07
N ALA A 635 -20.86 -12.27 10.10
CA ALA A 635 -21.43 -11.95 11.40
C ALA A 635 -20.72 -10.75 12.05
N THR A 636 -19.40 -10.75 12.00
CA THR A 636 -18.57 -9.67 12.53
C THR A 636 -18.81 -8.37 11.74
N SER A 637 -19.03 -8.43 10.41
CA SER A 637 -19.42 -7.28 9.57
C SER A 637 -20.78 -6.72 9.95
N THR A 638 -21.74 -7.61 10.17
CA THR A 638 -23.09 -7.25 10.61
C THR A 638 -23.05 -6.51 11.95
N LEU A 639 -22.22 -6.98 12.89
CA LEU A 639 -22.00 -6.31 14.17
C LEU A 639 -21.30 -4.95 14.01
N ALA A 640 -20.28 -4.84 13.14
CA ALA A 640 -19.61 -3.58 12.85
C ALA A 640 -20.58 -2.53 12.27
N HIS A 641 -21.38 -2.92 11.26
CA HIS A 641 -22.42 -2.06 10.69
C HIS A 641 -23.47 -1.65 11.71
N ARG A 642 -23.79 -2.52 12.66
CA ARG A 642 -24.68 -2.17 13.75
C ARG A 642 -24.08 -1.11 14.67
N ILE A 643 -22.81 -1.24 15.04
CA ILE A 643 -22.09 -0.22 15.82
C ILE A 643 -22.10 1.12 15.08
N LEU A 644 -21.83 1.11 13.78
CA LEU A 644 -21.83 2.30 12.93
C LEU A 644 -23.22 2.95 12.85
N ALA A 645 -24.28 2.15 12.73
CA ALA A 645 -25.65 2.66 12.70
C ALA A 645 -26.04 3.35 14.01
N ASP A 646 -25.67 2.78 15.17
CA ASP A 646 -25.93 3.40 16.47
C ASP A 646 -25.13 4.69 16.64
N ARG A 647 -23.87 4.71 16.21
CA ARG A 647 -23.04 5.92 16.21
C ARG A 647 -23.58 7.01 15.28
N ALA A 648 -24.09 6.64 14.12
CA ALA A 648 -24.73 7.58 13.19
C ALA A 648 -26.04 8.16 13.77
N ALA A 649 -26.86 7.33 14.43
CA ALA A 649 -28.06 7.79 15.13
C ALA A 649 -27.71 8.76 16.27
N LEU A 650 -26.66 8.47 17.03
CA LEU A 650 -26.18 9.35 18.09
C LEU A 650 -25.58 10.65 17.56
N SER A 651 -24.75 10.57 16.51
CA SER A 651 -24.17 11.75 15.86
C SER A 651 -25.25 12.67 15.28
N LYS A 652 -26.32 12.12 14.69
CA LYS A 652 -27.48 12.92 14.26
C LYS A 652 -28.13 13.69 15.41
N ALA A 653 -28.21 13.10 16.59
CA ALA A 653 -28.69 13.80 17.78
C ALA A 653 -27.73 14.92 18.23
N VAL A 654 -26.42 14.75 18.01
CA VAL A 654 -25.34 15.63 18.47
C VAL A 654 -24.98 16.75 17.49
N GLY A 655 -25.28 16.63 16.20
CA GLY A 655 -24.68 17.53 15.21
C GLY A 655 -25.18 17.48 13.78
N ALA A 656 -26.34 16.90 13.46
CA ALA A 656 -26.89 17.03 12.10
C ALA A 656 -27.95 18.16 12.03
N PRO A 657 -27.65 19.30 11.38
CA PRO A 657 -28.55 20.46 11.27
C PRO A 657 -29.81 20.21 10.43
N ASP A 658 -29.97 19.01 9.88
CA ASP A 658 -31.05 18.64 8.95
C ASP A 658 -32.42 18.41 9.65
N ALA A 659 -32.43 18.38 10.99
CA ALA A 659 -33.66 18.30 11.80
C ALA A 659 -33.67 19.34 12.95
N PRO A 660 -33.58 20.65 12.65
CA PRO A 660 -33.34 21.70 13.64
C PRO A 660 -34.49 21.87 14.64
N GLU A 661 -35.66 21.29 14.35
CA GLU A 661 -36.87 21.37 15.17
C GLU A 661 -36.97 20.26 16.23
N ALA A 662 -36.04 19.31 16.27
CA ALA A 662 -36.02 18.28 17.30
C ALA A 662 -35.73 18.91 18.69
N PRO A 663 -36.60 18.72 19.72
CA PRO A 663 -36.41 19.30 21.05
C PRO A 663 -35.07 18.94 21.71
N LEU A 664 -34.57 17.74 21.41
CA LEU A 664 -33.28 17.24 21.86
C LEU A 664 -32.11 18.06 21.27
N TRP A 665 -32.17 18.37 19.97
CA TRP A 665 -31.14 19.16 19.30
C TRP A 665 -31.05 20.58 19.85
N GLN A 666 -32.20 21.22 20.11
CA GLN A 666 -32.23 22.56 20.70
C GLN A 666 -31.58 22.61 22.09
N GLY A 667 -31.78 21.57 22.91
CA GLY A 667 -31.10 21.43 24.20
C GLY A 667 -29.58 21.31 24.06
N ILE A 668 -29.11 20.51 23.08
CA ILE A 668 -27.68 20.32 22.80
C ILE A 668 -27.03 21.61 22.28
N CYS A 669 -27.67 22.31 21.35
CA CYS A 669 -27.21 23.63 20.90
C CYS A 669 -27.07 24.62 22.06
N THR A 670 -28.05 24.64 22.97
CA THR A 670 -28.01 25.51 24.15
C THR A 670 -26.84 25.12 25.08
N ALA A 671 -26.58 23.82 25.25
CA ALA A 671 -25.43 23.32 26.01
C ALA A 671 -24.10 23.74 25.38
N LEU A 672 -23.93 23.56 24.06
CA LEU A 672 -22.73 23.96 23.32
C LEU A 672 -22.49 25.47 23.38
N GLN A 673 -23.53 26.28 23.20
CA GLN A 673 -23.44 27.74 23.36
C GLN A 673 -23.02 28.13 24.79
N ALA A 674 -23.56 27.46 25.81
CA ALA A 674 -23.17 27.70 27.20
C ALA A 674 -21.71 27.34 27.47
N ILE A 675 -21.19 26.29 26.84
CA ILE A 675 -19.78 25.88 26.89
C ILE A 675 -18.90 26.96 26.26
N PHE A 676 -19.11 27.26 24.97
CA PHE A 676 -18.21 28.15 24.22
C PHE A 676 -18.33 29.63 24.64
N ALA A 677 -19.44 30.04 25.26
CA ALA A 677 -19.55 31.36 25.89
C ALA A 677 -18.52 31.58 27.01
N LEU A 678 -17.94 30.52 27.60
CA LEU A 678 -16.86 30.66 28.59
C LEU A 678 -15.53 31.10 27.95
N ASN A 679 -15.32 30.83 26.66
CA ASN A 679 -14.09 31.21 25.95
C ASN A 679 -13.98 32.73 25.77
N HIS A 680 -15.09 33.45 25.77
CA HIS A 680 -15.12 34.91 25.61
C HIS A 680 -14.77 35.67 26.92
N VAL A 681 -14.46 34.96 28.02
CA VAL A 681 -14.11 35.55 29.32
C VAL A 681 -12.59 35.77 29.41
N GLY A 682 -12.06 36.68 28.60
CA GLY A 682 -10.71 37.26 28.72
C GLY A 682 -9.52 36.36 28.33
N ALA A 683 -8.47 36.96 27.76
CA ALA A 683 -7.25 36.26 27.34
C ALA A 683 -6.52 35.65 28.56
N GLY A 684 -6.57 34.32 28.71
CA GLY A 684 -5.81 33.57 29.71
C GLY A 684 -6.62 32.63 30.60
N THR A 685 -7.93 32.45 30.40
CA THR A 685 -8.79 31.59 31.23
C THR A 685 -8.93 30.14 30.74
N GLY A 686 -8.29 29.78 29.63
CA GLY A 686 -8.40 28.45 28.98
C GLY A 686 -9.52 28.42 27.95
N GLU A 687 -9.56 27.40 27.10
CA GLU A 687 -10.41 27.38 25.92
C GLU A 687 -11.07 26.01 25.72
N PHE A 688 -12.40 25.99 25.61
CA PHE A 688 -13.16 24.82 25.20
C PHE A 688 -13.21 24.76 23.67
N TYR A 689 -12.96 23.62 23.06
CA TYR A 689 -13.09 23.45 21.61
C TYR A 689 -13.71 22.10 21.25
N ALA A 690 -14.57 22.10 20.23
CA ALA A 690 -15.12 20.87 19.68
C ALA A 690 -14.04 20.08 18.92
N THR A 691 -14.12 18.76 18.99
CA THR A 691 -13.28 17.85 18.20
C THR A 691 -14.14 16.73 17.58
N SER A 692 -13.48 15.79 16.88
CA SER A 692 -14.13 14.61 16.29
C SER A 692 -15.30 14.95 15.37
N GLY A 693 -16.38 14.14 15.39
CA GLY A 693 -17.53 14.26 14.51
C GLY A 693 -18.27 15.59 14.66
N LEU A 694 -18.35 16.14 15.88
CA LEU A 694 -18.99 17.44 16.12
C LEU A 694 -18.26 18.57 15.40
N ALA A 695 -16.93 18.65 15.54
CA ALA A 695 -16.14 19.65 14.85
C ALA A 695 -16.13 19.44 13.32
N ALA A 696 -16.09 18.18 12.88
CA ALA A 696 -16.17 17.83 11.47
C ALA A 696 -17.48 18.30 10.82
N GLU A 697 -18.62 18.13 11.50
CA GLU A 697 -19.92 18.62 11.00
C GLU A 697 -19.99 20.14 10.95
N ILE A 698 -19.47 20.85 11.97
CA ILE A 698 -19.39 22.33 11.97
C ILE A 698 -18.56 22.82 10.77
N GLN A 699 -17.37 22.24 10.57
CA GLN A 699 -16.47 22.60 9.47
C GLN A 699 -17.06 22.27 8.10
N ARG A 700 -17.74 21.12 7.96
CA ARG A 700 -18.47 20.73 6.75
C ARG A 700 -19.56 21.75 6.42
N GLY A 701 -20.39 22.10 7.40
CA GLY A 701 -21.47 23.08 7.24
C GLY A 701 -20.93 24.44 6.78
N HIS A 702 -19.83 24.91 7.38
CA HIS A 702 -19.17 26.14 6.99
C HIS A 702 -18.58 26.10 5.57
N ALA A 703 -17.97 24.98 5.19
CA ALA A 703 -17.47 24.79 3.82
C ALA A 703 -18.61 24.68 2.78
N GLY A 704 -19.85 24.44 3.21
CA GLY A 704 -21.01 24.27 2.32
C GLY A 704 -20.94 22.99 1.49
N VAL A 705 -20.38 21.92 2.06
CA VAL A 705 -20.19 20.62 1.40
C VAL A 705 -21.22 19.62 1.95
N ASP A 706 -21.87 18.87 1.06
CA ASP A 706 -22.71 17.76 1.47
C ASP A 706 -21.86 16.50 1.68
N ALA A 707 -22.05 15.82 2.81
CA ALA A 707 -21.40 14.54 3.03
C ALA A 707 -22.09 13.46 2.18
N PRO A 708 -21.33 12.57 1.49
CA PRO A 708 -21.91 11.50 0.69
C PRO A 708 -22.69 10.48 1.55
N ASP A 709 -22.37 10.38 2.84
CA ASP A 709 -23.13 9.62 3.83
C ASP A 709 -22.99 10.31 5.21
N PRO A 710 -24.10 10.70 5.88
CA PRO A 710 -24.07 11.31 7.22
C PRO A 710 -23.33 10.47 8.27
N ALA A 711 -23.22 9.14 8.07
CA ALA A 711 -22.49 8.26 8.98
C ALA A 711 -20.96 8.41 8.89
N VAL A 712 -20.43 9.04 7.84
CA VAL A 712 -18.99 9.16 7.58
C VAL A 712 -18.29 9.93 8.70
N LEU A 713 -18.80 11.09 9.09
CA LEU A 713 -18.22 11.90 10.18
C LEU A 713 -18.61 11.40 11.59
N SER A 714 -19.56 10.46 11.64
CA SER A 714 -20.20 9.98 12.86
C SER A 714 -19.41 8.93 13.65
N ALA A 715 -18.19 8.57 13.21
CA ALA A 715 -17.44 7.44 13.77
C ALA A 715 -17.07 7.57 15.27
N GLY A 716 -17.22 8.75 15.88
CA GLY A 716 -17.02 9.00 17.32
C GLY A 716 -18.26 8.77 18.20
N GLY A 717 -19.46 8.68 17.62
CA GLY A 717 -20.71 8.46 18.36
C GLY A 717 -21.20 9.69 19.13
N ALA A 718 -20.44 10.22 20.09
CA ALA A 718 -20.83 11.36 20.92
C ALA A 718 -20.15 12.67 20.50
N GLY A 719 -20.70 13.80 20.95
CA GLY A 719 -20.07 15.10 20.81
C GLY A 719 -18.90 15.22 21.78
N GLU A 720 -17.69 15.37 21.25
CA GLU A 720 -16.48 15.50 22.05
C GLU A 720 -16.02 16.95 22.09
N VAL A 721 -15.84 17.47 23.31
CA VAL A 721 -15.27 18.79 23.56
C VAL A 721 -14.09 18.65 24.50
N PHE A 722 -13.00 19.33 24.17
CA PHE A 722 -11.82 19.41 25.02
C PHE A 722 -11.70 20.78 25.66
N TYR A 723 -11.12 20.80 26.86
CA TYR A 723 -10.70 22.02 27.53
C TYR A 723 -9.17 22.12 27.48
N ARG A 724 -8.67 23.13 26.77
CA ARG A 724 -7.26 23.52 26.77
C ARG A 724 -6.99 24.43 27.95
N ALA A 725 -6.21 23.95 28.90
CA ALA A 725 -5.92 24.68 30.13
C ALA A 725 -5.22 26.03 29.87
N GLY A 726 -5.73 27.08 30.53
CA GLY A 726 -5.09 28.39 30.62
C GLY A 726 -4.55 28.63 32.03
N ARG A 727 -4.90 29.76 32.64
CA ARG A 727 -4.63 30.05 34.05
C ARG A 727 -5.65 29.43 35.01
N VAL A 728 -6.81 29.02 34.51
CA VAL A 728 -7.83 28.32 35.29
C VAL A 728 -7.48 26.82 35.31
N PRO A 729 -7.38 26.21 36.51
CA PRO A 729 -7.20 24.77 36.62
C PRO A 729 -8.34 23.97 35.98
N VAL A 730 -8.01 22.86 35.33
CA VAL A 730 -8.96 21.99 34.61
C VAL A 730 -10.12 21.54 35.50
N ASP A 731 -9.83 21.14 36.73
CA ASP A 731 -10.81 20.67 37.71
C ASP A 731 -11.78 21.79 38.16
N GLN A 732 -11.31 23.03 38.20
CA GLN A 732 -12.16 24.19 38.44
C GLN A 732 -13.05 24.47 37.23
N ALA A 733 -12.47 24.54 36.03
CA ALA A 733 -13.18 24.84 34.79
C ALA A 733 -14.31 23.83 34.51
N LEU A 734 -14.05 22.54 34.68
CA LEU A 734 -15.04 21.49 34.44
C LEU A 734 -16.16 21.48 35.49
N ARG A 735 -15.87 21.82 36.76
CA ARG A 735 -16.91 21.94 37.80
C ARG A 735 -17.82 23.14 37.58
N GLU A 736 -17.25 24.30 37.25
CA GLU A 736 -18.02 25.49 36.91
C GLU A 736 -18.89 25.25 35.67
N LEU A 737 -18.32 24.57 34.65
CA LEU A 737 -19.08 24.20 33.46
C LEU A 737 -20.28 23.31 33.80
N ALA A 738 -20.09 22.28 34.62
CA ALA A 738 -21.18 21.37 34.98
C ALA A 738 -22.32 22.08 35.72
N GLN A 739 -22.01 22.99 36.64
CA GLN A 739 -23.02 23.80 37.32
C GLN A 739 -23.80 24.68 36.34
N ARG A 740 -23.10 25.30 35.38
CA ARG A 740 -23.73 26.10 34.33
C ARG A 740 -24.63 25.26 33.44
N LEU A 741 -24.15 24.12 32.96
CA LEU A 741 -24.93 23.20 32.13
C LEU A 741 -26.17 22.70 32.87
N GLN A 742 -26.05 22.34 34.16
CA GLN A 742 -27.18 21.91 34.97
C GLN A 742 -28.25 23.02 35.05
N ALA A 743 -27.83 24.27 35.30
CA ALA A 743 -28.75 25.41 35.35
C ALA A 743 -29.40 25.68 33.97
N THR A 744 -28.62 25.61 32.89
CA THR A 744 -29.10 25.87 31.52
C THR A 744 -30.04 24.78 30.99
N LEU A 745 -29.81 23.52 31.36
CA LEU A 745 -30.61 22.37 30.91
C LEU A 745 -31.72 21.98 31.89
N THR A 746 -31.93 22.75 32.96
CA THR A 746 -33.01 22.50 33.93
C THR A 746 -34.37 22.43 33.23
N GLY A 747 -35.11 21.33 33.43
CA GLY A 747 -36.42 21.11 32.81
C GLY A 747 -36.40 20.63 31.35
N LYS A 748 -35.22 20.27 30.83
CA LYS A 748 -35.04 19.59 29.53
C LYS A 748 -34.81 18.07 29.76
N PRO A 749 -34.98 17.21 28.74
CA PRO A 749 -34.76 15.75 28.87
C PRO A 749 -33.27 15.38 28.89
N PHE A 750 -32.50 16.05 29.75
CA PHE A 750 -31.06 15.86 29.90
C PHE A 750 -30.65 15.82 31.36
N ASP A 751 -29.74 14.89 31.65
CA ASP A 751 -29.02 14.84 32.91
C ASP A 751 -27.55 15.20 32.68
N VAL A 752 -27.02 16.06 33.54
CA VAL A 752 -25.61 16.47 33.53
C VAL A 752 -24.94 15.88 34.76
N THR A 753 -23.87 15.13 34.55
CA THR A 753 -23.11 14.51 35.64
C THR A 753 -21.64 14.87 35.51
N VAL A 754 -21.03 15.16 36.66
CA VAL A 754 -19.57 15.21 36.78
C VAL A 754 -19.11 13.88 37.30
N THR A 755 -18.17 13.28 36.61
CA THR A 755 -17.70 11.94 36.92
C THR A 755 -16.21 11.86 36.65
N GLU A 756 -15.55 10.92 37.30
CA GLU A 756 -14.11 10.70 37.15
C GLU A 756 -13.91 9.41 36.36
N ALA A 757 -13.31 9.48 35.17
CA ALA A 757 -12.85 8.29 34.45
C ALA A 757 -11.37 8.40 34.14
N GLN A 758 -10.68 7.26 34.22
CA GLN A 758 -9.25 7.17 33.91
C GLN A 758 -8.42 8.22 34.67
N ALA A 759 -8.79 8.51 35.92
CA ALA A 759 -8.19 9.55 36.76
C ALA A 759 -8.30 10.99 36.19
N GLN A 760 -9.29 11.25 35.34
CA GLN A 760 -9.62 12.57 34.81
C GLN A 760 -11.07 12.94 35.10
N LEU A 761 -11.28 14.18 35.53
CA LEU A 761 -12.62 14.74 35.69
C LEU A 761 -13.25 14.95 34.31
N THR A 762 -14.50 14.52 34.15
CA THR A 762 -15.25 14.60 32.89
C THR A 762 -16.66 15.08 33.18
N VAL A 763 -17.19 15.96 32.33
CA VAL A 763 -18.60 16.35 32.33
C VAL A 763 -19.33 15.54 31.26
N VAL A 764 -20.39 14.85 31.63
CA VAL A 764 -21.16 13.97 30.75
C VAL A 764 -22.61 14.45 30.71
N VAL A 765 -23.12 14.68 29.50
CA VAL A 765 -24.53 14.99 29.25
C VAL A 765 -25.21 13.75 28.67
N ARG A 766 -26.25 13.28 29.37
CA ARG A 766 -27.08 12.14 28.97
C ARG A 766 -28.47 12.62 28.61
N THR A 767 -29.12 11.93 27.69
CA THR A 767 -30.56 12.07 27.51
C THR A 767 -31.31 11.10 28.42
N THR A 768 -32.43 11.58 28.98
CA THR A 768 -33.40 10.76 29.72
C THR A 768 -34.47 10.15 28.80
N GLU A 769 -34.40 10.46 27.50
CA GLU A 769 -35.31 9.93 26.48
C GLU A 769 -34.57 8.93 25.59
N ARG A 770 -35.29 7.90 25.13
CA ARG A 770 -34.72 6.96 24.16
C ARG A 770 -34.53 7.65 22.82
N LEU A 771 -33.30 7.58 22.29
CA LEU A 771 -32.99 8.10 20.97
C LEU A 771 -33.50 7.17 19.86
N PRO A 772 -34.34 7.66 18.92
CA PRO A 772 -34.77 6.87 17.79
C PRO A 772 -33.59 6.36 16.97
N GLY A 773 -33.60 5.07 16.63
CA GLY A 773 -32.59 4.48 15.77
C GLY A 773 -31.35 3.94 16.48
N ILE A 774 -31.16 4.23 17.78
CA ILE A 774 -30.17 3.52 18.61
C ILE A 774 -30.75 2.16 18.99
N LYS A 775 -29.94 1.13 18.80
CA LYS A 775 -30.39 -0.25 18.89
C LYS A 775 -29.57 -1.10 19.85
N ILE A 776 -28.33 -0.73 20.09
CA ILE A 776 -27.50 -1.26 21.19
C ILE A 776 -27.31 -0.08 22.16
N GLY A 777 -28.19 0.02 23.15
CA GLY A 777 -28.19 1.16 24.06
C GLY A 777 -28.70 0.80 25.46
N PRO A 778 -28.07 1.33 26.52
CA PRO A 778 -28.69 1.40 27.84
C PRO A 778 -29.91 2.36 27.82
N GLU A 779 -30.68 2.38 28.91
CA GLU A 779 -31.85 3.26 29.06
C GLU A 779 -31.51 4.76 28.88
N ASP A 780 -30.27 5.18 29.24
CA ASP A 780 -29.78 6.57 29.11
C ASP A 780 -28.59 6.67 28.14
N VAL A 781 -28.68 7.51 27.11
CA VAL A 781 -27.62 7.64 26.09
C VAL A 781 -26.78 8.89 26.31
N VAL A 782 -25.45 8.76 26.29
CA VAL A 782 -24.50 9.89 26.37
C VAL A 782 -24.43 10.60 25.02
N VAL A 783 -24.74 11.90 25.02
CA VAL A 783 -24.74 12.74 23.82
C VAL A 783 -23.56 13.70 23.77
N LEU A 784 -23.04 14.15 24.92
CA LEU A 784 -21.90 15.08 24.98
C LEU A 784 -20.92 14.70 26.09
N ILE A 785 -19.63 14.80 25.79
CA ILE A 785 -18.53 14.55 26.72
C ILE A 785 -17.58 15.76 26.67
N VAL A 786 -17.27 16.32 27.85
CA VAL A 786 -16.30 17.40 28.01
C VAL A 786 -15.19 16.95 28.96
N ARG A 787 -13.93 17.03 28.51
CA ARG A 787 -12.76 16.56 29.26
C ARG A 787 -11.54 17.45 29.03
N ASP A 788 -10.48 17.21 29.81
CA ASP A 788 -9.17 17.83 29.60
C ASP A 788 -8.59 17.45 28.22
N GLU A 789 -7.94 18.38 27.54
CA GLU A 789 -7.15 18.12 26.33
C GLU A 789 -5.98 17.15 26.62
N GLY A 790 -5.44 17.17 27.85
CA GLY A 790 -4.31 16.35 28.25
C GLY A 790 -3.03 16.68 27.46
N LYS A 791 -2.02 15.80 27.54
CA LYS A 791 -0.81 15.86 26.70
C LYS A 791 -0.77 14.58 25.86
N GLY A 792 -1.19 14.65 24.60
CA GLY A 792 -1.26 13.45 23.75
C GLY A 792 -1.58 13.73 22.28
N ALA A 793 -1.57 12.67 21.47
CA ALA A 793 -1.85 12.71 20.03
C ALA A 793 -3.31 13.07 19.69
N ASP A 794 -4.23 12.98 20.66
CA ASP A 794 -5.66 13.27 20.47
C ASP A 794 -6.02 14.76 20.53
N ALA A 795 -5.07 15.62 20.90
CA ALA A 795 -5.25 17.08 20.98
C ALA A 795 -5.13 17.75 19.60
N ALA A 796 -5.85 18.84 19.39
CA ALA A 796 -5.75 19.62 18.16
C ALA A 796 -4.60 20.63 18.29
N HIS A 797 -3.68 20.73 17.33
CA HIS A 797 -2.61 21.72 17.44
C HIS A 797 -3.07 23.13 17.07
N VAL A 798 -4.01 23.22 16.12
CA VAL A 798 -4.57 24.47 15.62
C VAL A 798 -6.09 24.43 15.84
N LEU A 799 -6.62 25.55 16.35
CA LEU A 799 -8.05 25.76 16.54
C LEU A 799 -8.56 26.81 15.56
N ASP A 800 -9.75 26.57 15.03
CA ASP A 800 -10.49 27.51 14.19
C ASP A 800 -11.72 28.04 14.94
N SER A 801 -12.13 29.26 14.61
CA SER A 801 -13.40 29.84 15.06
C SER A 801 -14.37 29.91 13.90
N VAL A 802 -15.39 29.05 13.92
CA VAL A 802 -16.37 28.89 12.84
C VAL A 802 -17.76 29.18 13.39
N ASP A 803 -18.44 30.21 12.87
CA ASP A 803 -19.82 30.57 13.25
C ASP A 803 -20.04 30.72 14.77
N GLY A 804 -19.02 31.21 15.49
CA GLY A 804 -19.04 31.39 16.95
C GLY A 804 -18.67 30.14 17.77
N PHE A 805 -18.33 29.03 17.11
CA PHE A 805 -17.83 27.81 17.73
C PHE A 805 -16.31 27.72 17.58
N VAL A 806 -15.63 27.32 18.65
CA VAL A 806 -14.20 26.98 18.59
C VAL A 806 -14.08 25.49 18.28
N THR A 807 -13.33 25.14 17.24
CA THR A 807 -13.20 23.77 16.75
C THR A 807 -11.74 23.42 16.47
N ALA A 808 -11.39 22.14 16.47
CA ALA A 808 -10.14 21.70 15.87
C ALA A 808 -10.11 22.08 14.38
N SER A 809 -8.93 22.50 13.89
CA SER A 809 -8.77 22.83 12.48
C SER A 809 -9.05 21.63 11.58
N VAL A 810 -9.47 21.85 10.33
CA VAL A 810 -9.75 20.74 9.40
C VAL A 810 -8.54 19.84 9.19
N ARG A 811 -7.32 20.40 9.22
CA ARG A 811 -6.07 19.62 9.14
C ARG A 811 -5.86 18.73 10.35
N ASP A 812 -6.08 19.25 11.56
CA ASP A 812 -6.00 18.45 12.77
C ASP A 812 -7.10 17.38 12.81
N LEU A 813 -8.31 17.71 12.35
CA LEU A 813 -9.39 16.72 12.23
C LEU A 813 -9.03 15.59 11.27
N ALA A 814 -8.51 15.90 10.09
CA ALA A 814 -8.05 14.89 9.13
C ALA A 814 -6.99 13.97 9.76
N ARG A 815 -6.00 14.54 10.45
CA ARG A 815 -4.98 13.77 11.19
C ARG A 815 -5.62 12.86 12.25
N LEU A 816 -6.49 13.40 13.10
CA LEU A 816 -7.15 12.64 14.17
C LEU A 816 -8.01 11.49 13.62
N PHE A 817 -8.72 11.69 12.51
CA PHE A 817 -9.49 10.62 11.87
C PHE A 817 -8.60 9.57 11.21
N ALA A 818 -7.45 9.94 10.64
CA ALA A 818 -6.46 9.01 10.12
C ALA A 818 -5.86 8.15 11.25
N ASP A 819 -5.46 8.77 12.36
CA ASP A 819 -4.95 8.08 13.54
C ASP A 819 -5.98 7.09 14.10
N ARG A 820 -7.24 7.54 14.26
CA ARG A 820 -8.35 6.69 14.71
C ARG A 820 -8.69 5.57 13.72
N ALA A 821 -8.53 5.80 12.42
CA ALA A 821 -8.68 4.73 11.43
C ALA A 821 -7.59 3.68 11.63
N ALA A 822 -6.35 4.10 11.77
CA ALA A 822 -5.22 3.19 12.01
C ALA A 822 -5.27 2.49 13.38
N ASP A 823 -5.98 3.05 14.36
CA ASP A 823 -6.25 2.42 15.66
C ASP A 823 -7.46 1.46 15.63
N SER A 824 -8.18 1.39 14.51
CA SER A 824 -9.24 0.38 14.33
C SER A 824 -8.64 -0.95 13.91
N GLU A 825 -8.77 -1.96 14.77
CA GLU A 825 -8.46 -3.35 14.46
C GLU A 825 -9.52 -4.02 13.55
N ASP A 826 -10.78 -3.52 13.54
CA ASP A 826 -11.84 -4.02 12.65
C ASP A 826 -11.88 -3.24 11.33
N TYR A 827 -11.97 -3.98 10.22
CA TYR A 827 -11.99 -3.46 8.86
C TYR A 827 -13.13 -2.46 8.58
N ASP A 828 -14.39 -2.81 8.90
CA ASP A 828 -15.54 -1.98 8.54
C ASP A 828 -15.49 -0.64 9.31
N LEU A 829 -15.08 -0.69 10.58
CA LEU A 829 -14.87 0.52 11.39
C LEU A 829 -13.67 1.33 10.89
N ARG A 830 -12.58 0.69 10.46
CA ARG A 830 -11.41 1.35 9.86
C ARG A 830 -11.76 2.08 8.57
N ILE A 831 -12.41 1.41 7.63
CA ILE A 831 -12.77 1.98 6.34
C ILE A 831 -13.69 3.19 6.51
N ARG A 832 -14.67 3.12 7.41
CA ARG A 832 -15.54 4.29 7.69
C ARG A 832 -14.76 5.49 8.20
N ARG A 833 -13.81 5.28 9.13
CA ARG A 833 -12.93 6.36 9.63
C ARG A 833 -12.00 6.89 8.55
N LYS A 834 -11.46 6.01 7.69
CA LYS A 834 -10.63 6.37 6.54
C LYS A 834 -11.40 7.21 5.52
N THR A 835 -12.67 6.88 5.24
CA THR A 835 -13.56 7.68 4.39
C THR A 835 -13.79 9.06 5.00
N ALA A 836 -13.94 9.16 6.32
CA ALA A 836 -14.10 10.44 7.02
C ALA A 836 -12.86 11.33 6.93
N TYR A 837 -11.69 10.73 7.14
CA TYR A 837 -10.40 11.38 6.93
C TYR A 837 -10.30 11.97 5.51
N ARG A 838 -10.58 11.17 4.47
CA ARG A 838 -10.54 11.61 3.08
C ARG A 838 -11.52 12.76 2.82
N PHE A 839 -12.77 12.62 3.23
CA PHE A 839 -13.78 13.67 3.07
C PHE A 839 -13.37 15.02 3.71
N LEU A 840 -12.80 14.98 4.92
CA LEU A 840 -12.32 16.19 5.59
C LEU A 840 -11.15 16.84 4.83
N LEU A 841 -10.22 16.03 4.36
CA LEU A 841 -9.04 16.51 3.65
C LEU A 841 -9.37 17.06 2.26
N ASP A 842 -10.19 16.32 1.52
CA ASP A 842 -10.35 16.47 0.07
C ASP A 842 -11.47 17.47 -0.23
N ASP A 843 -12.61 17.33 0.44
CA ASP A 843 -13.81 18.13 0.17
C ASP A 843 -13.88 19.37 1.07
N VAL A 844 -13.72 19.20 2.39
CA VAL A 844 -13.89 20.32 3.35
C VAL A 844 -12.71 21.29 3.27
N LEU A 845 -11.49 20.83 3.55
CA LEU A 845 -10.30 21.68 3.48
C LEU A 845 -10.04 22.16 2.05
N GLY A 846 -10.23 21.28 1.06
CA GLY A 846 -10.06 21.61 -0.35
C GLY A 846 -10.93 22.79 -0.80
N ARG A 847 -12.17 22.89 -0.31
CA ARG A 847 -13.09 23.98 -0.64
C ARG A 847 -12.75 25.28 0.08
N GLN A 848 -12.39 25.23 1.35
CA GLN A 848 -11.96 26.40 2.12
C GLN A 848 -10.72 27.06 1.49
N ILE A 849 -9.76 26.28 1.00
CA ILE A 849 -8.57 26.82 0.30
C ILE A 849 -8.95 27.46 -1.04
N ALA A 850 -9.91 26.91 -1.77
CA ALA A 850 -10.35 27.47 -3.05
C ALA A 850 -11.04 28.83 -2.88
N GLN A 851 -11.82 29.01 -1.82
CA GLN A 851 -12.46 30.27 -1.46
C GLN A 851 -11.47 31.38 -1.07
N ILE A 852 -10.26 31.03 -0.62
CA ILE A 852 -9.20 32.00 -0.28
C ILE A 852 -8.43 32.48 -1.53
N ARG A 853 -8.47 31.72 -2.62
CA ARG A 853 -7.72 32.02 -3.86
C ARG A 853 -8.55 32.67 -4.97
N GLY A 854 -9.87 32.65 -4.86
CA GLY A 854 -10.79 33.45 -5.67
C GLY A 854 -11.11 34.76 -4.98
#